data_AF-A0A2T0VA69-F1
#
_entry.id   AF-A0A2T0VA69-F1
#
_cell.length_a   1.000
_cell.length_b   1.000
_cell.length_c   1.000
_cell.angle_alpha   90.00
_cell.angle_beta   90.00
_cell.angle_gamma   90.00
#
_symmetry.space_group_name_H-M   'P 1'
#
loop_
_entity.id
_entity.type
_entity.pdbx_description
1 polymer ?
#
loop_
_entity_poly.entity_id
_entity_poly.type
_entity_poly.pdbx_seq_one_letter_code
_entity_poly.pdbx_strand_id
1 'polypeptide(L)'
;MAEVGPGERSARRVLAVDSALLVVLVVAVYLSIVAQGGQGDFPLWSLSIGIFAASVTVLAGVVAWRVSDRSLRVMASVAVGGYWATLLTFAAAVPAEGIDRIPWTLSASAAAAAAALAASGQGLAWVTVIAGAIAGLLYRTLFGGLDLDGVVNDVQALLTGAVICVIGGHILSVGRGLDVAAVSTTAAAARESAERGRLAARTRAAAVVHDEVLATLTLAASGLPVPRDRLAAQAREAVSMVTRLTEKQAREPMALVASLGNEARLHGARFTVRGESTVTSAVAVHDALVGATRQALRNSRQHAPDAVLTVVLQQVNGEIRVEITDDGPGFDPAAIAQDRLGIRQSIVGRMARVRGGSAEIESAPGAGTVVRLLCSTAPVGELTPSEGRGALRRGVTVISVAYVVLQTICAILASIAMPGTWQLQLAVLGTALFAAEVLRRSPRRVPSPWRTGVVVALACGGLAVGATAVYLSDRMTFNYGTMWFAAAFAFLLVPLVLRGRIPAALAGAGVIVVVLVIAGVLSGAAAPQIAQVTFRPLVLVGLAAALVRVVDRMQRRITALHRDALASAERESWTLAERSELTGRVAELARTAVPMLERIGTLGAVTDVQRREYARCEGELRDGLRAGSLAREPLAATVAAARERGVDVLLLDDSDDVGGDRQIRLILVWMAAAINTAQSRAVGRLLPAGRDARATITVDGRHTKFPASPVDHPSVMSFHGE
;
A
#
# COMPACT_ATOMS: atom_id res chain seq x y z
N MET A 1 -3.62 18.24 4.10
CA MET A 1 -2.44 17.34 4.04
C MET A 1 -2.95 15.92 3.79
N ALA A 2 -2.57 15.30 2.67
CA ALA A 2 -2.99 13.93 2.35
C ALA A 2 -2.60 12.95 3.47
N GLU A 3 -3.50 12.02 3.80
CA GLU A 3 -3.20 10.97 4.78
C GLU A 3 -2.11 10.03 4.24
N VAL A 4 -1.10 9.79 5.08
CA VAL A 4 0.07 9.00 4.73
C VAL A 4 -0.27 7.52 4.90
N GLY A 5 0.06 6.70 3.90
CA GLY A 5 -0.20 5.27 3.92
C GLY A 5 0.50 4.54 5.09
N PRO A 6 0.00 3.37 5.50
CA PRO A 6 0.55 2.60 6.62
C PRO A 6 2.02 2.19 6.40
N GLY A 7 2.43 1.88 5.17
CA GLY A 7 3.80 1.59 4.79
C GLY A 7 4.72 2.79 5.00
N GLU A 8 4.36 3.96 4.47
CA GLU A 8 5.14 5.18 4.69
C GLU A 8 5.19 5.59 6.18
N ARG A 9 4.09 5.43 6.93
CA ARG A 9 4.09 5.67 8.39
C ARG A 9 5.07 4.77 9.13
N SER A 10 5.09 3.46 8.82
CA SER A 10 6.04 2.53 9.42
C SER A 10 7.48 2.90 9.08
N ALA A 11 7.75 3.32 7.83
CA ALA A 11 9.07 3.77 7.41
C ALA A 11 9.56 4.97 8.24
N ARG A 12 8.71 6.00 8.45
CA ARG A 12 9.07 7.17 9.26
C ARG A 12 9.35 6.83 10.72
N ARG A 13 8.58 5.90 11.30
CA ARG A 13 8.81 5.44 12.68
C ARG A 13 10.17 4.79 12.85
N VAL A 14 10.58 3.97 11.88
CA VAL A 14 11.91 3.36 11.86
C VAL A 14 12.99 4.43 11.78
N LEU A 15 12.83 5.43 10.92
CA LEU A 15 13.77 6.53 10.77
C LEU A 15 13.89 7.41 12.03
N ALA A 16 12.79 7.60 12.77
CA ALA A 16 12.83 8.30 14.05
C ALA A 16 13.59 7.51 15.11
N VAL A 17 13.40 6.18 15.18
CA VAL A 17 14.18 5.29 16.07
C VAL A 17 15.66 5.30 15.70
N ASP A 18 15.97 5.27 14.40
CA ASP A 18 17.33 5.34 13.87
C ASP A 18 18.03 6.64 14.27
N SER A 19 17.34 7.77 14.10
CA SER A 19 17.81 9.09 14.53
C SER A 19 18.07 9.15 16.04
N ALA A 20 17.15 8.62 16.85
CA ALA A 20 17.33 8.54 18.31
C ALA A 20 18.53 7.70 18.71
N LEU A 21 18.71 6.52 18.09
CA LEU A 21 19.86 5.66 18.34
C LEU A 21 21.18 6.37 17.99
N LEU A 22 21.24 7.04 16.84
CA LEU A 22 22.38 7.85 16.44
C LEU A 22 22.68 8.96 17.44
N VAL A 23 21.67 9.66 17.97
CA VAL A 23 21.87 10.70 18.99
C VAL A 23 22.41 10.12 20.29
N VAL A 24 21.83 9.04 20.82
CA VAL A 24 22.31 8.40 22.06
C VAL A 24 23.79 8.01 21.93
N LEU A 25 24.13 7.47 20.78
CA LEU A 25 25.46 7.01 20.43
C LEU A 25 26.45 8.19 20.33
N VAL A 26 26.05 9.29 19.68
CA VAL A 26 26.84 10.53 19.64
C VAL A 26 27.04 11.13 21.04
N VAL A 27 25.98 11.16 21.85
CA VAL A 27 26.05 11.69 23.23
C VAL A 27 26.97 10.84 24.12
N ALA A 28 26.93 9.51 23.99
CA ALA A 28 27.81 8.62 24.73
C ALA A 28 29.30 8.90 24.43
N VAL A 29 29.65 9.12 23.16
CA VAL A 29 31.01 9.53 22.76
C VAL A 29 31.33 10.92 23.28
N TYR A 30 30.41 11.87 23.16
CA TYR A 30 30.60 13.23 23.65
C TYR A 30 30.95 13.25 25.15
N LEU A 31 30.20 12.54 25.98
CA LEU A 31 30.45 12.44 27.42
C LEU A 31 31.82 11.82 27.72
N SER A 32 32.26 10.84 26.92
CA SER A 32 33.58 10.21 27.09
C SER A 32 34.75 11.16 26.80
N ILE A 33 34.57 12.14 25.90
CA ILE A 33 35.58 13.14 25.54
C ILE A 33 35.57 14.29 26.55
N VAL A 34 34.39 14.80 26.91
CA VAL A 34 34.25 15.88 27.91
C VAL A 34 34.86 15.48 29.26
N ALA A 35 34.72 14.21 29.66
CA ALA A 35 35.32 13.66 30.87
C ALA A 35 36.86 13.77 30.92
N GLN A 36 37.52 14.10 29.81
CA GLN A 36 38.98 14.21 29.72
C GLN A 36 39.52 15.65 29.73
N GLY A 37 38.63 16.66 29.72
CA GLY A 37 39.01 18.06 29.52
C GLY A 37 39.38 18.36 28.06
N GLY A 38 39.10 19.59 27.61
CA GLY A 38 39.49 20.04 26.25
C GLY A 38 38.37 20.53 25.33
N GLN A 39 37.22 20.96 25.87
CA GLN A 39 36.32 21.85 25.15
C GLN A 39 36.18 23.14 25.95
N GLY A 40 36.33 24.29 25.28
CA GLY A 40 36.14 25.59 25.90
C GLY A 40 34.75 25.73 26.51
N ASP A 41 34.62 26.60 27.51
CA ASP A 41 33.37 26.85 28.22
C ASP A 41 32.34 27.53 27.30
N PHE A 42 31.52 26.71 26.64
CA PHE A 42 30.42 27.22 25.82
C PHE A 42 29.32 27.83 26.70
N PRO A 43 28.68 28.93 26.27
CA PRO A 43 27.56 29.51 26.99
C PRO A 43 26.42 28.51 27.18
N LEU A 44 25.80 28.52 28.37
CA LEU A 44 24.69 27.60 28.71
C LEU A 44 23.54 27.66 27.71
N TRP A 45 23.27 28.83 27.10
CA TRP A 45 22.22 28.97 26.10
C TRP A 45 22.49 28.13 24.84
N SER A 46 23.75 28.01 24.39
CA SER A 46 24.09 27.25 23.19
C SER A 46 24.04 25.75 23.44
N LEU A 47 24.54 25.33 24.60
CA LEU A 47 24.45 23.95 25.07
C LEU A 47 22.99 23.51 25.23
N SER A 48 22.14 24.41 25.74
CA SER A 48 20.69 24.15 25.92
C SER A 48 19.99 23.86 24.59
N ILE A 49 20.35 24.55 23.50
CA ILE A 49 19.77 24.31 22.17
C ILE A 49 20.14 22.89 21.67
N GLY A 50 21.41 22.52 21.79
CA GLY A 50 21.90 21.20 21.38
C GLY A 50 21.29 20.06 22.21
N ILE A 51 21.24 20.23 23.53
CA ILE A 51 20.62 19.25 24.46
C ILE A 51 19.12 19.12 24.18
N PHE A 52 18.43 20.24 23.92
CA PHE A 52 17.02 20.21 23.56
C PHE A 52 16.79 19.45 22.26
N ALA A 53 17.56 19.73 21.20
CA ALA A 53 17.47 19.04 19.92
C ALA A 53 17.71 17.52 20.07
N ALA A 54 18.75 17.14 20.83
CA ALA A 54 19.06 15.76 21.13
C ALA A 54 17.92 15.08 21.92
N SER A 55 17.41 15.74 22.96
CA SER A 55 16.34 15.22 23.82
C SER A 55 15.04 14.99 23.04
N VAL A 56 14.64 15.94 22.19
CA VAL A 56 13.46 15.80 21.33
C VAL A 56 13.65 14.67 20.33
N THR A 57 14.85 14.50 19.77
CA THR A 57 15.16 13.40 18.85
C THR A 57 15.03 12.04 19.53
N VAL A 58 15.60 11.90 20.74
CA VAL A 58 15.52 10.67 21.53
C VAL A 58 14.08 10.38 21.92
N LEU A 59 13.35 11.39 22.40
CA LEU A 59 11.94 11.25 22.76
C LEU A 59 11.11 10.80 21.55
N ALA A 60 11.31 11.41 20.37
CA ALA A 60 10.62 11.04 19.14
C ALA A 60 10.83 9.56 18.76
N GLY A 61 12.06 9.05 18.91
CA GLY A 61 12.35 7.63 18.68
C GLY A 61 11.68 6.70 19.70
N VAL A 62 11.73 7.04 21.00
CA VAL A 62 11.13 6.23 22.07
C VAL A 62 9.61 6.13 21.94
N VAL A 63 8.94 7.22 21.55
CA VAL A 63 7.48 7.26 21.43
C VAL A 63 6.98 6.99 20.01
N ALA A 64 7.86 6.73 19.04
CA ALA A 64 7.55 6.63 17.62
C ALA A 64 6.34 5.70 17.31
N TRP A 65 6.22 4.60 18.05
CA TRP A 65 5.16 3.60 17.86
C TRP A 65 3.87 3.91 18.64
N ARG A 66 3.91 4.84 19.60
CA ARG A 66 2.77 5.21 20.46
C ARG A 66 2.04 6.46 19.98
N VAL A 67 2.72 7.33 19.23
CA VAL A 67 2.15 8.61 18.79
C VAL A 67 1.60 8.56 17.36
N SER A 68 0.76 9.54 17.04
CA SER A 68 0.25 9.77 15.69
C SER A 68 1.39 10.18 14.73
N ASP A 69 1.23 9.95 13.42
CA ASP A 69 2.20 10.40 12.41
C ASP A 69 2.39 11.92 12.43
N ARG A 70 1.31 12.68 12.64
CA ARG A 70 1.39 14.15 12.75
C ARG A 70 2.28 14.57 13.91
N SER A 71 2.06 13.99 15.10
CA SER A 71 2.87 14.27 16.29
C SER A 71 4.34 13.89 16.07
N LEU A 72 4.60 12.72 15.49
CA LEU A 72 5.97 12.28 15.20
C LEU A 72 6.70 13.23 14.26
N ARG A 73 6.02 13.69 13.20
CA ARG A 73 6.59 14.66 12.25
C ARG A 73 6.86 16.01 12.89
N VAL A 74 5.97 16.50 13.75
CA VAL A 74 6.19 17.74 14.49
C VAL A 74 7.42 17.59 15.38
N MET A 75 7.53 16.52 16.15
CA MET A 75 8.71 16.26 16.99
C MET A 75 10.00 16.17 16.15
N ALA A 76 9.96 15.45 15.02
CA ALA A 76 11.10 15.35 14.11
C ALA A 76 11.46 16.71 13.47
N SER A 77 10.48 17.53 13.09
CA SER A 77 10.70 18.89 12.60
C SER A 77 11.31 19.80 13.67
N VAL A 78 10.85 19.69 14.92
CA VAL A 78 11.44 20.44 16.05
C VAL A 78 12.88 20.02 16.30
N ALA A 79 13.18 18.71 16.25
CA ALA A 79 14.55 18.21 16.35
C ALA A 79 15.47 18.76 15.25
N VAL A 80 15.01 18.72 13.99
CA VAL A 80 15.75 19.30 12.85
C VAL A 80 15.93 20.81 13.03
N GLY A 81 14.88 21.53 13.43
CA GLY A 81 14.96 22.96 13.73
C GLY A 81 15.97 23.27 14.82
N GLY A 82 16.03 22.47 15.89
CA GLY A 82 17.03 22.59 16.95
C GLY A 82 18.46 22.34 16.47
N TYR A 83 18.68 21.36 15.59
CA TYR A 83 19.99 21.16 14.96
C TYR A 83 20.39 22.36 14.08
N TRP A 84 19.47 22.89 13.28
CA TRP A 84 19.72 24.09 12.46
C TRP A 84 19.99 25.32 13.32
N ALA A 85 19.28 25.50 14.43
CA ALA A 85 19.55 26.55 15.39
C ALA A 85 20.96 26.39 16.00
N THR A 86 21.36 25.15 16.32
CA THR A 86 22.73 24.86 16.79
C THR A 86 23.78 25.25 15.73
N LEU A 87 23.55 24.92 14.45
CA LEU A 87 24.44 25.34 13.37
C LEU A 87 24.50 26.87 13.30
N LEU A 88 23.38 27.55 13.12
CA LEU A 88 23.31 28.99 12.86
C LEU A 88 23.84 29.84 14.01
N THR A 89 23.61 29.41 15.26
CA THR A 89 24.03 30.17 16.44
C THR A 89 25.45 29.86 16.90
N PHE A 90 26.10 28.84 16.32
CA PHE A 90 27.41 28.39 16.77
C PHE A 90 28.46 29.52 16.78
N ALA A 91 28.52 30.33 15.72
CA ALA A 91 29.48 31.42 15.61
C ALA A 91 29.36 32.44 16.77
N ALA A 92 28.14 32.67 17.27
CA ALA A 92 27.91 33.55 18.42
C ALA A 92 28.18 32.87 19.77
N ALA A 93 28.26 31.54 19.79
CA ALA A 93 28.55 30.74 20.98
C ALA A 93 30.05 30.52 21.21
N VAL A 94 30.90 30.85 20.23
CA VAL A 94 32.36 30.71 20.35
C VAL A 94 32.88 31.69 21.42
N PRO A 95 33.57 31.20 22.47
CA PRO A 95 34.18 32.06 23.49
C PRO A 95 35.18 33.05 22.89
N ALA A 96 35.32 34.23 23.50
CA ALA A 96 36.26 35.27 23.06
C ALA A 96 37.73 34.81 23.10
N GLU A 97 38.04 33.84 23.97
CA GLU A 97 39.35 33.20 24.10
C GLU A 97 39.67 32.25 22.93
N GLY A 98 38.69 31.98 22.05
CA GLY A 98 38.79 31.04 20.95
C GLY A 98 38.40 29.61 21.34
N ILE A 99 38.54 28.68 20.39
CA ILE A 99 38.31 27.25 20.61
C ILE A 99 39.45 26.45 20.01
N ASP A 100 39.86 25.39 20.71
CA ASP A 100 40.91 24.49 20.20
C ASP A 100 40.38 23.60 19.06
N ARG A 101 39.13 23.14 19.19
CA ARG A 101 38.48 22.25 18.23
C ARG A 101 36.99 22.54 18.12
N ILE A 102 36.48 22.40 16.91
CA ILE A 102 35.04 22.49 16.64
C ILE A 102 34.31 21.33 17.33
N PRO A 103 33.20 21.60 18.04
CA PRO A 103 32.39 20.57 18.68
C PRO A 103 31.87 19.52 17.70
N TRP A 104 32.03 18.25 18.06
CA TRP A 104 31.49 17.11 17.31
C TRP A 104 29.96 17.10 17.19
N THR A 105 29.24 17.89 18.00
CA THR A 105 27.79 18.07 17.87
C THR A 105 27.40 18.66 16.51
N LEU A 106 28.28 19.48 15.90
CA LEU A 106 28.06 20.05 14.57
C LEU A 106 28.18 18.98 13.47
N SER A 107 29.00 17.95 13.68
CA SER A 107 29.14 16.82 12.75
C SER A 107 28.09 15.72 12.94
N ALA A 108 27.11 15.90 13.84
CA ALA A 108 25.96 15.01 14.02
C ALA A 108 24.91 15.09 12.88
N SER A 109 25.32 15.50 11.68
CA SER A 109 24.46 15.70 10.51
C SER A 109 23.71 14.44 10.07
N ALA A 110 24.27 13.25 10.31
CA ALA A 110 23.61 11.98 10.00
C ALA A 110 22.36 11.74 10.88
N ALA A 111 22.41 12.08 12.17
CA ALA A 111 21.27 11.97 13.08
C ALA A 111 20.18 12.96 12.68
N ALA A 112 20.57 14.20 12.38
CA ALA A 112 19.67 15.25 11.89
C ALA A 112 19.05 14.89 10.52
N ALA A 113 19.79 14.24 9.63
CA ALA A 113 19.29 13.74 8.36
C ALA A 113 18.23 12.64 8.54
N ALA A 114 18.43 11.72 9.49
CA ALA A 114 17.43 10.71 9.84
C ALA A 114 16.15 11.35 10.40
N ALA A 115 16.26 12.36 11.26
CA ALA A 115 15.10 13.14 11.73
C ALA A 115 14.40 13.89 10.59
N ALA A 116 15.16 14.50 9.68
CA ALA A 116 14.64 15.18 8.50
C ALA A 116 13.86 14.23 7.55
N LEU A 117 14.34 13.00 7.38
CA LEU A 117 13.63 11.96 6.65
C LEU A 117 12.29 11.63 7.30
N ALA A 118 12.23 11.54 8.63
CA ALA A 118 10.99 11.29 9.37
C ALA A 118 10.01 12.49 9.31
N ALA A 119 10.52 13.72 9.29
CA ALA A 119 9.71 14.94 9.28
C ALA A 119 9.04 15.23 7.92
N SER A 120 9.86 15.32 6.87
CA SER A 120 9.45 15.81 5.54
C SER A 120 10.02 15.01 4.37
N GLY A 121 10.83 13.97 4.63
CA GLY A 121 11.37 13.08 3.62
C GLY A 121 12.73 13.50 3.07
N GLN A 122 13.08 12.95 1.90
CA GLN A 122 14.47 12.94 1.41
C GLN A 122 15.04 14.32 1.03
N GLY A 123 14.20 15.26 0.60
CA GLY A 123 14.64 16.62 0.25
C GLY A 123 15.24 17.35 1.45
N LEU A 124 14.51 17.40 2.57
CA LEU A 124 14.97 18.04 3.81
C LEU A 124 16.23 17.36 4.36
N ALA A 125 16.35 16.03 4.19
CA ALA A 125 17.50 15.28 4.64
C ALA A 125 18.79 15.68 3.90
N TRP A 126 18.74 15.77 2.56
CA TRP A 126 19.88 16.26 1.78
C TRP A 126 20.25 17.71 2.11
N VAL A 127 19.25 18.58 2.24
CA VAL A 127 19.47 19.98 2.62
C VAL A 127 20.15 20.07 4.00
N THR A 128 19.75 19.23 4.95
CA THR A 128 20.36 19.17 6.30
C THR A 128 21.81 18.68 6.26
N VAL A 129 22.12 17.65 5.47
CA VAL A 129 23.49 17.15 5.31
C VAL A 129 24.39 18.19 4.64
N ILE A 130 23.91 18.84 3.58
CA ILE A 130 24.65 19.87 2.85
C ILE A 130 24.87 21.09 3.75
N ALA A 131 23.85 21.54 4.47
CA ALA A 131 23.97 22.65 5.42
C ALA A 131 25.00 22.34 6.52
N GLY A 132 24.97 21.14 7.09
CA GLY A 132 25.98 20.71 8.07
C GLY A 132 27.40 20.67 7.50
N ALA A 133 27.57 20.22 6.26
CA ALA A 133 28.88 20.20 5.59
C ALA A 133 29.41 21.62 5.28
N ILE A 134 28.54 22.51 4.80
CA ILE A 134 28.89 23.92 4.55
C ILE A 134 29.23 24.62 5.87
N ALA A 135 28.42 24.44 6.91
CA ALA A 135 28.66 25.01 8.22
C ALA A 135 29.97 24.49 8.83
N GLY A 136 30.24 23.18 8.74
CA GLY A 136 31.50 22.58 9.18
C GLY A 136 32.71 23.21 8.50
N LEU A 137 32.69 23.28 7.16
CA LEU A 137 33.76 23.93 6.40
C LEU A 137 33.92 25.41 6.79
N LEU A 138 32.82 26.17 6.81
CA LEU A 138 32.82 27.58 7.16
C LEU A 138 33.41 27.82 8.54
N TYR A 139 32.94 27.11 9.56
CA TYR A 139 33.42 27.29 10.92
C TYR A 139 34.87 26.86 11.10
N ARG A 140 35.36 25.87 10.33
CA ARG A 140 36.79 25.54 10.30
C ARG A 140 37.64 26.63 9.68
N THR A 141 37.13 27.28 8.64
CA THR A 141 37.83 28.43 8.05
C THR A 141 37.88 29.63 8.99
N LEU A 142 36.83 29.86 9.78
CA LEU A 142 36.71 31.03 10.65
C LEU A 142 37.39 30.87 12.02
N PHE A 143 37.25 29.69 12.64
CA PHE A 143 37.66 29.45 14.03
C PHE A 143 38.82 28.46 14.15
N GLY A 144 39.39 28.01 13.04
CA GLY A 144 40.47 27.02 13.02
C GLY A 144 39.98 25.57 13.00
N GLY A 145 40.92 24.64 12.90
CA GLY A 145 40.63 23.21 12.78
C GLY A 145 40.50 22.71 11.32
N LEU A 146 41.15 23.38 10.36
CA LEU A 146 41.44 22.84 9.01
C LEU A 146 42.63 21.85 9.01
N ASP A 147 42.85 21.17 10.13
CA ASP A 147 43.83 20.11 10.25
C ASP A 147 43.28 18.80 9.66
N LEU A 148 44.17 17.80 9.55
CA LEU A 148 43.80 16.51 8.97
C LEU A 148 42.66 15.84 9.75
N ASP A 149 42.70 15.88 11.08
CA ASP A 149 41.63 15.37 11.97
C ASP A 149 40.28 15.99 11.61
N GLY A 150 40.25 17.33 11.47
CA GLY A 150 39.06 18.08 11.18
C GLY A 150 38.44 17.76 9.83
N VAL A 151 39.25 17.77 8.77
CA VAL A 151 38.75 17.49 7.41
C VAL A 151 38.28 16.04 7.29
N VAL A 152 39.03 15.08 7.86
CA VAL A 152 38.64 13.67 7.88
C VAL A 152 37.33 13.47 8.62
N ASN A 153 37.10 14.16 9.74
CA ASN A 153 35.82 14.12 10.46
C ASN A 153 34.64 14.60 9.60
N ASP A 154 34.81 15.70 8.88
CA ASP A 154 33.74 16.32 8.08
C ASP A 154 33.42 15.50 6.83
N VAL A 155 34.46 15.00 6.15
CA VAL A 155 34.34 14.04 5.04
C VAL A 155 33.51 12.84 5.46
N GLN A 156 33.81 12.27 6.64
CA GLN A 156 33.10 11.10 7.13
C GLN A 156 31.68 11.43 7.60
N ALA A 157 31.43 12.63 8.14
CA ALA A 157 30.10 13.08 8.50
C ALA A 157 29.21 13.21 7.26
N LEU A 158 29.74 13.83 6.20
CA LEU A 158 29.10 13.98 4.91
C LEU A 158 28.76 12.62 4.29
N LEU A 159 29.71 11.69 4.24
CA LEU A 159 29.48 10.34 3.70
C LEU A 159 28.43 9.56 4.51
N THR A 160 28.48 9.62 5.83
CA THR A 160 27.51 8.94 6.71
C THR A 160 26.11 9.52 6.50
N GLY A 161 25.97 10.85 6.48
CA GLY A 161 24.72 11.53 6.19
C GLY A 161 24.17 11.18 4.80
N ALA A 162 25.02 11.14 3.78
CA ALA A 162 24.63 10.74 2.43
C ALA A 162 24.11 9.29 2.38
N VAL A 163 24.77 8.36 3.07
CA VAL A 163 24.30 6.97 3.21
C VAL A 163 22.92 6.92 3.86
N ILE A 164 22.70 7.65 4.95
CA ILE A 164 21.39 7.76 5.61
C ILE A 164 20.33 8.32 4.66
N CYS A 165 20.63 9.39 3.92
CA CYS A 165 19.71 9.99 2.94
C CYS A 165 19.29 9.00 1.83
N VAL A 166 20.22 8.19 1.32
CA VAL A 166 19.93 7.21 0.26
C VAL A 166 19.18 6.01 0.81
N ILE A 167 19.65 5.42 1.91
CA ILE A 167 18.99 4.26 2.53
C ILE A 167 17.60 4.66 3.00
N GLY A 168 17.48 5.71 3.82
CA GLY A 168 16.20 6.16 4.35
C GLY A 168 15.24 6.65 3.28
N GLY A 169 15.73 7.31 2.23
CA GLY A 169 14.94 7.61 1.04
C GLY A 169 14.40 6.36 0.36
N HIS A 170 15.22 5.30 0.27
CA HIS A 170 14.78 4.00 -0.22
C HIS A 170 13.70 3.37 0.69
N ILE A 171 13.87 3.41 2.02
CA ILE A 171 12.84 2.93 2.96
C ILE A 171 11.49 3.62 2.74
N LEU A 172 11.50 4.95 2.62
CA LEU A 172 10.28 5.73 2.33
C LEU A 172 9.69 5.37 0.96
N SER A 173 10.53 5.19 -0.07
CA SER A 173 10.07 4.80 -1.41
C SER A 173 9.43 3.41 -1.44
N VAL A 174 10.00 2.46 -0.69
CA VAL A 174 9.44 1.10 -0.54
C VAL A 174 8.13 1.16 0.22
N GLY A 175 8.05 1.94 1.30
CA GLY A 175 6.81 2.16 2.05
C GLY A 175 5.67 2.66 1.15
N ARG A 176 5.93 3.72 0.38
CA ARG A 176 4.95 4.27 -0.59
C ARG A 176 4.60 3.29 -1.71
N GLY A 177 5.60 2.61 -2.26
CA GLY A 177 5.38 1.63 -3.34
C GLY A 177 4.53 0.46 -2.88
N LEU A 178 4.70 0.01 -1.63
CA LEU A 178 3.86 -1.01 -1.02
C LEU A 178 2.44 -0.50 -0.81
N ASP A 179 2.25 0.74 -0.35
CA ASP A 179 0.92 1.34 -0.18
C ASP A 179 0.16 1.46 -1.52
N VAL A 180 0.84 1.83 -2.60
CA VAL A 180 0.23 1.92 -3.95
C VAL A 180 -0.09 0.54 -4.51
N ALA A 181 0.86 -0.41 -4.45
CA ALA A 181 0.64 -1.79 -4.88
C ALA A 181 -0.47 -2.47 -4.06
N ALA A 182 -0.60 -2.07 -2.80
CA ALA A 182 -1.62 -2.58 -1.92
C ALA A 182 -3.03 -2.24 -2.40
N VAL A 183 -3.23 -0.99 -2.81
CA VAL A 183 -4.52 -0.50 -3.32
C VAL A 183 -4.88 -1.12 -4.67
N SER A 184 -3.91 -1.31 -5.56
CA SER A 184 -4.19 -1.88 -6.90
C SER A 184 -4.50 -3.38 -6.84
N THR A 185 -3.72 -4.15 -6.08
CA THR A 185 -3.93 -5.61 -5.93
C THR A 185 -5.25 -5.94 -5.25
N THR A 186 -5.60 -5.21 -4.18
CA THR A 186 -6.88 -5.38 -3.48
C THR A 186 -8.08 -5.05 -4.36
N ALA A 187 -7.98 -4.00 -5.19
CA ALA A 187 -9.06 -3.65 -6.11
C ALA A 187 -9.25 -4.69 -7.24
N ALA A 188 -8.16 -5.24 -7.79
CA ALA A 188 -8.24 -6.27 -8.82
C ALA A 188 -8.82 -7.60 -8.27
N ALA A 189 -8.30 -8.06 -7.12
CA ALA A 189 -8.78 -9.26 -6.45
C ALA A 189 -10.25 -9.13 -6.02
N ALA A 190 -10.66 -7.95 -5.51
CA ALA A 190 -12.05 -7.69 -5.14
C ALA A 190 -13.01 -7.78 -6.34
N ARG A 191 -12.61 -7.29 -7.53
CA ARG A 191 -13.41 -7.39 -8.76
C ARG A 191 -13.56 -8.84 -9.21
N GLU A 192 -12.47 -9.60 -9.25
CA GLU A 192 -12.50 -11.01 -9.65
C GLU A 192 -13.36 -11.84 -8.70
N SER A 193 -13.20 -11.65 -7.39
CA SER A 193 -14.01 -12.31 -6.38
C SER A 193 -15.50 -11.92 -6.47
N ALA A 194 -15.81 -10.66 -6.76
CA ALA A 194 -17.18 -10.21 -6.97
C ALA A 194 -17.84 -10.89 -8.18
N GLU A 195 -17.14 -11.02 -9.32
CA GLU A 195 -17.68 -11.72 -10.49
C GLU A 195 -17.99 -13.20 -10.18
N ARG A 196 -17.07 -13.89 -9.49
CA ARG A 196 -17.31 -15.28 -9.08
C ARG A 196 -18.48 -15.39 -8.11
N GLY A 197 -18.63 -14.43 -7.19
CA GLY A 197 -19.78 -14.34 -6.29
C GLY A 197 -21.11 -14.20 -7.05
N ARG A 198 -21.18 -13.36 -8.09
CA ARG A 198 -22.38 -13.24 -8.94
C ARG A 198 -22.70 -14.54 -9.67
N LEU A 199 -21.68 -15.22 -10.20
CA LEU A 199 -21.87 -16.49 -10.90
C LEU A 199 -22.42 -17.57 -9.96
N ALA A 200 -21.86 -17.69 -8.75
CA ALA A 200 -22.35 -18.64 -7.75
C ALA A 200 -23.79 -18.33 -7.32
N ALA A 201 -24.18 -17.05 -7.23
CA ALA A 201 -25.55 -16.64 -6.94
C ALA A 201 -26.53 -17.04 -8.05
N ARG A 202 -26.15 -16.88 -9.32
CA ARG A 202 -26.98 -17.29 -10.47
C ARG A 202 -27.29 -18.78 -10.43
N THR A 203 -26.28 -19.62 -10.23
CA THR A 203 -26.44 -21.07 -10.15
C THR A 203 -27.35 -21.48 -8.97
N ARG A 204 -27.21 -20.81 -7.82
CA ARG A 204 -28.06 -21.08 -6.65
C ARG A 204 -29.50 -20.63 -6.83
N ALA A 205 -29.73 -19.43 -7.37
CA ALA A 205 -31.08 -18.99 -7.73
C ALA A 205 -31.73 -19.98 -8.71
N ALA A 206 -30.98 -20.40 -9.74
CA ALA A 206 -31.46 -21.35 -10.73
C ALA A 206 -31.94 -22.66 -10.10
N ALA A 207 -31.15 -23.26 -9.21
CA ALA A 207 -31.50 -24.52 -8.55
C ALA A 207 -32.79 -24.43 -7.70
N VAL A 208 -32.95 -23.36 -6.92
CA VAL A 208 -34.12 -23.19 -6.03
C VAL A 208 -35.42 -22.98 -6.82
N VAL A 209 -35.34 -22.32 -7.96
CA VAL A 209 -36.51 -22.06 -8.83
C VAL A 209 -36.90 -23.27 -9.66
N HIS A 210 -35.93 -24.11 -10.01
CA HIS A 210 -36.09 -25.22 -10.94
C HIS A 210 -37.11 -26.26 -10.49
N ASP A 211 -37.08 -26.65 -9.22
CA ASP A 211 -37.82 -27.84 -8.78
C ASP A 211 -39.32 -27.58 -8.55
N GLU A 212 -39.68 -26.37 -8.11
CA GLU A 212 -41.03 -26.12 -7.58
C GLU A 212 -41.88 -25.22 -8.50
N VAL A 213 -41.27 -24.21 -9.13
CA VAL A 213 -41.96 -23.28 -10.03
C VAL A 213 -42.16 -23.89 -11.42
N LEU A 214 -41.09 -24.44 -12.03
CA LEU A 214 -41.18 -25.03 -13.36
C LEU A 214 -42.09 -26.26 -13.35
N ALA A 215 -41.94 -27.15 -12.36
CA ALA A 215 -42.78 -28.35 -12.26
C ALA A 215 -44.28 -28.00 -12.24
N THR A 216 -44.66 -26.94 -11.52
CA THR A 216 -46.04 -26.47 -11.45
C THR A 216 -46.51 -25.86 -12.78
N LEU A 217 -45.69 -25.02 -13.43
CA LEU A 217 -46.02 -24.41 -14.72
C LEU A 217 -46.11 -25.45 -15.84
N THR A 218 -45.20 -26.44 -15.87
CA THR A 218 -45.23 -27.56 -16.80
C THR A 218 -46.52 -28.37 -16.63
N LEU A 219 -46.91 -28.66 -15.38
CA LEU A 219 -48.14 -29.40 -15.10
C LEU A 219 -49.39 -28.63 -15.51
N ALA A 220 -49.43 -27.31 -15.25
CA ALA A 220 -50.52 -26.43 -15.67
C ALA A 220 -50.59 -26.25 -17.20
N ALA A 221 -49.46 -26.31 -17.89
CA ALA A 221 -49.38 -26.27 -19.35
C ALA A 221 -49.75 -27.62 -20.00
N SER A 222 -49.45 -28.74 -19.32
CA SER A 222 -49.77 -30.08 -19.80
C SER A 222 -51.30 -30.26 -19.82
N GLY A 223 -51.89 -30.55 -20.97
CA GLY A 223 -53.34 -30.82 -21.11
C GLY A 223 -53.81 -32.11 -20.41
N LEU A 224 -53.01 -32.63 -19.48
CA LEU A 224 -53.26 -33.86 -18.74
C LEU A 224 -54.41 -33.67 -17.74
N PRO A 225 -55.23 -34.71 -17.50
CA PRO A 225 -56.27 -34.68 -16.48
C PRO A 225 -55.65 -34.76 -15.08
N VAL A 226 -55.23 -33.61 -14.56
CA VAL A 226 -54.72 -33.47 -13.19
C VAL A 226 -55.84 -33.00 -12.26
N PRO A 227 -56.02 -33.59 -11.07
CA PRO A 227 -56.98 -33.09 -10.07
C PRO A 227 -56.69 -31.62 -9.74
N ARG A 228 -57.68 -30.75 -9.96
CA ARG A 228 -57.53 -29.28 -9.79
C ARG A 228 -57.05 -28.89 -8.39
N ASP A 229 -57.51 -29.62 -7.38
CA ASP A 229 -57.13 -29.39 -5.99
C ASP A 229 -55.62 -29.60 -5.75
N ARG A 230 -55.01 -30.58 -6.43
CA ARG A 230 -53.57 -30.86 -6.32
C ARG A 230 -52.74 -29.79 -7.03
N LEU A 231 -53.14 -29.39 -8.24
CA LEU A 231 -52.46 -28.33 -8.99
C LEU A 231 -52.55 -26.98 -8.24
N ALA A 232 -53.71 -26.66 -7.68
CA ALA A 232 -53.92 -25.44 -6.89
C ALA A 232 -53.15 -25.47 -5.55
N ALA A 233 -52.97 -26.65 -4.93
CA ALA A 233 -52.14 -26.80 -3.74
C ALA A 233 -50.65 -26.59 -4.07
N GLN A 234 -50.15 -27.23 -5.12
CA GLN A 234 -48.76 -27.11 -5.58
C GLN A 234 -48.41 -25.67 -5.98
N ALA A 235 -49.33 -24.96 -6.65
CA ALA A 235 -49.14 -23.55 -7.00
C ALA A 235 -49.11 -22.63 -5.76
N ARG A 236 -49.96 -22.87 -4.76
CA ARG A 236 -49.93 -22.12 -3.49
C ARG A 236 -48.63 -22.38 -2.71
N GLU A 237 -48.12 -23.61 -2.74
CA GLU A 237 -46.84 -23.96 -2.13
C GLU A 237 -45.67 -23.24 -2.81
N ALA A 238 -45.62 -23.27 -4.15
CA ALA A 238 -44.62 -22.55 -4.94
C ALA A 238 -44.65 -21.03 -4.70
N VAL A 239 -45.84 -20.42 -4.62
CA VAL A 239 -45.99 -18.99 -4.23
C VAL A 239 -45.42 -18.76 -2.83
N SER A 240 -45.79 -19.60 -1.86
CA SER A 240 -45.29 -19.47 -0.49
C SER A 240 -43.77 -19.56 -0.40
N MET A 241 -43.14 -20.42 -1.22
CA MET A 241 -41.70 -20.60 -1.29
C MET A 241 -41.02 -19.33 -1.85
N VAL A 242 -41.49 -18.83 -3.00
CA VAL A 242 -40.94 -17.61 -3.63
C VAL A 242 -41.15 -16.39 -2.73
N THR A 243 -42.31 -16.26 -2.08
CA THR A 243 -42.58 -15.16 -1.14
C THR A 243 -41.69 -15.25 0.10
N ARG A 244 -41.49 -16.44 0.70
CA ARG A 244 -40.54 -16.63 1.82
C ARG A 244 -39.11 -16.28 1.43
N LEU A 245 -38.67 -16.67 0.23
CA LEU A 245 -37.34 -16.32 -0.28
C LEU A 245 -37.21 -14.82 -0.51
N THR A 246 -38.23 -14.19 -1.07
CA THR A 246 -38.28 -12.74 -1.29
C THR A 246 -38.28 -11.98 0.03
N GLU A 247 -39.04 -12.40 1.04
CA GLU A 247 -39.07 -11.78 2.37
C GLU A 247 -37.78 -12.00 3.17
N LYS A 248 -37.17 -13.19 3.05
CA LYS A 248 -35.87 -13.48 3.66
C LYS A 248 -34.78 -12.60 3.05
N GLN A 249 -34.87 -12.35 1.75
CA GLN A 249 -33.89 -11.56 1.03
C GLN A 249 -34.17 -10.04 1.10
N ALA A 250 -35.43 -9.62 1.20
CA ALA A 250 -35.86 -8.22 1.38
C ALA A 250 -35.60 -7.67 2.79
N ARG A 251 -35.35 -8.55 3.76
CA ARG A 251 -34.79 -8.17 5.08
C ARG A 251 -33.30 -7.76 5.00
N GLU A 252 -32.66 -7.85 3.83
CA GLU A 252 -31.29 -7.34 3.56
C GLU A 252 -31.30 -6.40 2.30
N PRO A 253 -30.64 -5.22 2.27
CA PRO A 253 -31.22 -4.04 1.60
C PRO A 253 -31.03 -3.87 0.06
N MET A 254 -31.96 -3.08 -0.52
CA MET A 254 -32.23 -2.65 -1.92
C MET A 254 -31.69 -1.25 -2.30
N ALA A 255 -31.87 -0.81 -3.56
CA ALA A 255 -31.41 0.44 -4.23
C ALA A 255 -31.32 1.76 -3.41
N LEU A 256 -30.27 2.56 -3.67
CA LEU A 256 -29.85 3.75 -2.89
C LEU A 256 -30.93 4.81 -2.68
N VAL A 257 -31.66 5.16 -3.75
CA VAL A 257 -32.74 6.16 -3.68
C VAL A 257 -33.86 5.67 -2.75
N ALA A 258 -34.24 4.40 -2.85
CA ALA A 258 -35.27 3.80 -2.01
C ALA A 258 -34.82 3.73 -0.55
N SER A 259 -33.57 3.33 -0.31
CA SER A 259 -33.00 3.24 1.04
C SER A 259 -32.89 4.62 1.72
N LEU A 260 -32.36 5.64 1.03
CA LEU A 260 -32.27 7.00 1.58
C LEU A 260 -33.66 7.63 1.77
N GLY A 261 -34.58 7.43 0.82
CA GLY A 261 -35.96 7.90 0.96
C GLY A 261 -36.68 7.23 2.14
N ASN A 262 -36.38 5.96 2.42
CA ASN A 262 -36.95 5.26 3.56
C ASN A 262 -36.41 5.80 4.90
N GLU A 263 -35.09 6.01 5.01
CA GLU A 263 -34.48 6.61 6.21
C GLU A 263 -35.01 8.03 6.46
N ALA A 264 -35.17 8.83 5.41
CA ALA A 264 -35.74 10.17 5.53
C ALA A 264 -37.18 10.14 6.07
N ARG A 265 -38.04 9.26 5.56
CA ARG A 265 -39.43 9.09 6.07
C ARG A 265 -39.47 8.64 7.52
N LEU A 266 -38.66 7.65 7.90
CA LEU A 266 -38.58 7.12 9.27
C LEU A 266 -38.22 8.21 10.29
N HIS A 267 -37.40 9.17 9.88
CA HIS A 267 -36.96 10.29 10.71
C HIS A 267 -37.70 11.60 10.41
N GLY A 268 -38.82 11.58 9.68
CA GLY A 268 -39.64 12.76 9.39
C GLY A 268 -38.91 13.89 8.64
N ALA A 269 -37.93 13.55 7.80
CA ALA A 269 -37.18 14.48 6.98
C ALA A 269 -37.79 14.60 5.57
N ARG A 270 -37.75 15.81 4.99
CA ARG A 270 -38.12 16.03 3.59
C ARG A 270 -37.03 15.46 2.68
N PHE A 271 -37.39 14.55 1.77
CA PHE A 271 -36.45 13.94 0.83
C PHE A 271 -36.66 14.48 -0.58
N THR A 272 -35.59 14.99 -1.19
CA THR A 272 -35.62 15.51 -2.57
C THR A 272 -34.48 14.91 -3.38
N VAL A 273 -34.77 14.47 -4.60
CA VAL A 273 -33.76 14.03 -5.57
C VAL A 273 -33.61 15.12 -6.63
N ARG A 274 -32.37 15.55 -6.88
CA ARG A 274 -32.03 16.53 -7.93
C ARG A 274 -31.21 15.82 -9.02
N GLY A 275 -31.75 15.71 -10.24
CA GLY A 275 -31.09 15.03 -11.37
C GLY A 275 -31.84 13.78 -11.86
N GLU A 276 -31.12 12.86 -12.53
CA GLU A 276 -31.69 11.61 -13.06
C GLU A 276 -32.30 10.71 -11.97
N SER A 277 -33.47 10.13 -12.27
CA SER A 277 -34.33 9.41 -11.32
C SER A 277 -33.79 8.05 -10.86
N THR A 278 -32.62 7.62 -11.34
CA THR A 278 -31.98 6.33 -11.00
C THR A 278 -30.51 6.50 -10.66
N VAL A 279 -30.20 6.61 -9.36
CA VAL A 279 -28.81 6.63 -8.86
C VAL A 279 -28.37 5.21 -8.55
N THR A 280 -27.59 4.61 -9.46
CA THR A 280 -26.97 3.30 -9.25
C THR A 280 -25.61 3.50 -8.58
N SER A 281 -25.37 2.79 -7.48
CA SER A 281 -24.10 2.86 -6.73
C SER A 281 -23.59 1.46 -6.42
N ALA A 282 -22.28 1.30 -6.26
CA ALA A 282 -21.69 0.07 -5.75
C ALA A 282 -22.17 -0.19 -4.31
N VAL A 283 -22.32 -1.46 -3.91
CA VAL A 283 -22.89 -1.84 -2.60
C VAL A 283 -22.16 -1.20 -1.41
N ALA A 284 -20.82 -1.12 -1.45
CA ALA A 284 -20.05 -0.44 -0.40
C ALA A 284 -20.34 1.08 -0.31
N VAL A 285 -20.54 1.73 -1.47
CA VAL A 285 -20.95 3.15 -1.54
C VAL A 285 -22.38 3.30 -1.01
N HIS A 286 -23.25 2.37 -1.36
CA HIS A 286 -24.62 2.32 -0.87
C HIS A 286 -24.67 2.24 0.66
N ASP A 287 -24.01 1.25 1.26
CA ASP A 287 -24.02 1.02 2.71
C ASP A 287 -23.40 2.18 3.49
N ALA A 288 -22.35 2.78 2.94
CA ALA A 288 -21.71 3.93 3.57
C ALA A 288 -22.60 5.16 3.56
N LEU A 289 -23.21 5.47 2.40
CA LEU A 289 -24.14 6.61 2.27
C LEU A 289 -25.37 6.41 3.15
N VAL A 290 -26.06 5.27 3.05
CA VAL A 290 -27.24 4.97 3.86
C VAL A 290 -26.90 4.95 5.35
N GLY A 291 -25.80 4.32 5.73
CA GLY A 291 -25.36 4.27 7.13
C GLY A 291 -24.99 5.64 7.70
N ALA A 292 -24.32 6.48 6.93
CA ALA A 292 -23.97 7.85 7.32
C ALA A 292 -25.22 8.75 7.41
N THR A 293 -26.13 8.67 6.45
CA THR A 293 -27.42 9.39 6.46
C THR A 293 -28.27 8.99 7.66
N ARG A 294 -28.43 7.69 7.93
CA ARG A 294 -29.17 7.19 9.11
C ARG A 294 -28.61 7.77 10.41
N GLN A 295 -27.29 7.79 10.54
CA GLN A 295 -26.67 8.33 11.74
C GLN A 295 -26.86 9.84 11.86
N ALA A 296 -26.73 10.58 10.76
CA ALA A 296 -26.97 12.03 10.75
C ALA A 296 -28.41 12.34 11.20
N LEU A 297 -29.40 11.66 10.61
CA LEU A 297 -30.81 11.83 10.95
C LEU A 297 -31.12 11.46 12.41
N ARG A 298 -30.51 10.41 12.94
CA ARG A 298 -30.61 10.04 14.36
C ARG A 298 -30.05 11.12 15.28
N ASN A 299 -28.87 11.66 14.95
CA ASN A 299 -28.24 12.71 15.74
C ASN A 299 -29.12 13.97 15.78
N SER A 300 -29.64 14.40 14.63
CA SER A 300 -30.50 15.58 14.58
C SER A 300 -31.81 15.34 15.34
N ARG A 301 -32.44 14.17 15.24
CA ARG A 301 -33.65 13.88 16.05
C ARG A 301 -33.41 13.81 17.54
N GLN A 302 -32.24 13.34 17.96
CA GLN A 302 -31.87 13.24 19.37
C GLN A 302 -31.56 14.61 19.98
N HIS A 303 -30.91 15.50 19.21
CA HIS A 303 -30.36 16.76 19.73
C HIS A 303 -31.13 18.00 19.28
N ALA A 304 -32.01 17.86 18.28
CA ALA A 304 -32.83 18.91 17.70
C ALA A 304 -34.24 18.34 17.32
N PRO A 305 -35.04 17.93 18.33
CA PRO A 305 -36.31 17.23 18.08
C PRO A 305 -37.30 18.04 17.24
N ASP A 306 -37.29 19.37 17.39
CA ASP A 306 -38.19 20.31 16.70
C ASP A 306 -37.64 20.85 15.37
N ALA A 307 -36.43 20.44 14.97
CA ALA A 307 -35.81 20.93 13.74
C ALA A 307 -36.45 20.34 12.47
N VAL A 308 -36.52 21.17 11.43
CA VAL A 308 -36.90 20.78 10.07
C VAL A 308 -35.71 20.12 9.40
N LEU A 309 -35.87 18.83 9.10
CA LEU A 309 -34.86 18.00 8.47
C LEU A 309 -35.08 17.92 6.96
N THR A 310 -34.01 18.13 6.20
CA THR A 310 -34.02 17.98 4.74
C THR A 310 -32.87 17.07 4.29
N VAL A 311 -33.15 16.12 3.40
CA VAL A 311 -32.16 15.26 2.75
C VAL A 311 -32.25 15.47 1.24
N VAL A 312 -31.14 15.85 0.63
CA VAL A 312 -31.01 16.07 -0.81
C VAL A 312 -30.02 15.09 -1.40
N LEU A 313 -30.47 14.27 -2.35
CA LEU A 313 -29.61 13.40 -3.16
C LEU A 313 -29.40 14.04 -4.53
N GLN A 314 -28.14 14.15 -4.96
CA GLN A 314 -27.79 14.67 -6.27
C GLN A 314 -26.67 13.82 -6.89
N GLN A 315 -26.76 13.56 -8.20
CA GLN A 315 -25.67 12.96 -8.98
C GLN A 315 -25.23 13.94 -10.07
N VAL A 316 -23.95 14.31 -10.10
CA VAL A 316 -23.37 15.24 -11.09
C VAL A 316 -22.03 14.70 -11.56
N ASN A 317 -21.83 14.56 -12.88
CA ASN A 317 -20.53 14.19 -13.49
C ASN A 317 -19.86 12.93 -12.90
N GLY A 318 -20.65 11.93 -12.49
CA GLY A 318 -20.11 10.72 -11.84
C GLY A 318 -19.76 10.90 -10.36
N GLU A 319 -20.26 11.94 -9.69
CA GLU A 319 -20.19 12.08 -8.25
C GLU A 319 -21.58 11.99 -7.62
N ILE A 320 -21.73 11.16 -6.59
CA ILE A 320 -22.93 11.07 -5.77
C ILE A 320 -22.75 12.00 -4.58
N ARG A 321 -23.67 12.94 -4.40
CA ARG A 321 -23.72 13.87 -3.27
C ARG A 321 -25.01 13.65 -2.47
N VAL A 322 -24.87 13.44 -1.17
CA VAL A 322 -26.00 13.43 -0.23
C VAL A 322 -25.78 14.55 0.78
N GLU A 323 -26.71 15.47 0.85
CA GLU A 323 -26.71 16.58 1.81
C GLU A 323 -27.84 16.39 2.81
N ILE A 324 -27.52 16.46 4.10
CA ILE A 324 -28.48 16.42 5.20
C ILE A 324 -28.39 17.75 5.94
N THR A 325 -29.52 18.43 6.08
CA THR A 325 -29.60 19.75 6.72
C THR A 325 -30.65 19.73 7.83
N ASP A 326 -30.29 20.23 9.01
CA ASP A 326 -31.21 20.59 10.10
C ASP A 326 -31.01 22.04 10.53
N ASP A 327 -32.11 22.71 10.86
CA ASP A 327 -32.16 24.10 11.38
C ASP A 327 -32.17 24.14 12.92
N GLY A 328 -31.58 23.12 13.55
CA GLY A 328 -31.54 22.98 15.00
C GLY A 328 -30.57 23.96 15.70
N PRO A 329 -30.33 23.76 17.01
CA PRO A 329 -29.46 24.64 17.80
C PRO A 329 -27.98 24.57 17.40
N GLY A 330 -27.56 23.61 16.55
CA GLY A 330 -26.17 23.42 16.14
C GLY A 330 -25.22 23.12 17.31
N PHE A 331 -23.93 22.95 17.00
CA PHE A 331 -22.88 22.72 18.01
C PHE A 331 -21.53 23.21 17.50
N ASP A 332 -20.55 23.38 18.40
CA ASP A 332 -19.15 23.63 18.02
C ASP A 332 -18.40 22.31 17.81
N PRO A 333 -17.97 22.00 16.57
CA PRO A 333 -17.22 20.78 16.28
C PRO A 333 -15.86 20.69 16.98
N ALA A 334 -15.24 21.83 17.35
CA ALA A 334 -13.95 21.89 18.04
C ALA A 334 -14.06 21.55 19.53
N ALA A 335 -15.25 21.73 20.12
CA ALA A 335 -15.53 21.44 21.53
C ALA A 335 -15.86 19.96 21.81
N ILE A 336 -16.00 19.11 20.78
CA ILE A 336 -16.27 17.67 20.95
C ILE A 336 -14.98 16.92 21.30
N ALA A 337 -14.94 16.33 22.50
CA ALA A 337 -13.81 15.54 22.99
C ALA A 337 -13.51 14.32 22.09
N GLN A 338 -12.21 14.01 21.92
CA GLN A 338 -11.71 12.98 20.98
C GLN A 338 -12.18 11.55 21.31
N ASP A 339 -12.67 11.32 22.53
CA ASP A 339 -13.19 10.07 23.08
C ASP A 339 -14.67 9.81 22.74
N ARG A 340 -15.42 10.84 22.30
CA ARG A 340 -16.79 10.68 21.76
C ARG A 340 -16.76 10.19 20.31
N LEU A 341 -16.24 8.98 20.15
CA LEU A 341 -16.03 8.23 18.89
C LEU A 341 -17.31 8.10 18.03
N GLY A 342 -18.48 8.24 18.64
CA GLY A 342 -19.78 7.91 18.06
C GLY A 342 -20.25 8.76 16.88
N ILE A 343 -19.76 9.99 16.66
CA ILE A 343 -20.18 10.85 15.53
C ILE A 343 -19.10 10.90 14.44
N ARG A 344 -17.84 11.08 14.85
CA ARG A 344 -16.70 11.17 13.92
C ARG A 344 -16.37 9.82 13.26
N GLN A 345 -16.47 8.70 13.96
CA GLN A 345 -16.19 7.39 13.34
C GLN A 345 -17.39 6.82 12.57
N SER A 346 -18.63 7.18 12.94
CA SER A 346 -19.85 6.60 12.38
C SER A 346 -20.29 7.24 11.05
N ILE A 347 -19.95 8.52 10.84
CA ILE A 347 -20.21 9.27 9.60
C ILE A 347 -18.91 9.47 8.81
N VAL A 348 -17.95 10.24 9.34
CA VAL A 348 -16.68 10.55 8.63
C VAL A 348 -15.83 9.30 8.46
N GLY A 349 -15.65 8.52 9.54
CA GLY A 349 -14.90 7.28 9.50
C GLY A 349 -15.57 6.17 8.67
N ARG A 350 -16.87 6.27 8.36
CA ARG A 350 -17.57 5.35 7.47
C ARG A 350 -17.37 5.75 6.01
N MET A 351 -17.56 7.03 5.69
CA MET A 351 -17.35 7.54 4.33
C MET A 351 -15.89 7.44 3.88
N ALA A 352 -14.93 7.67 4.79
CA ALA A 352 -13.50 7.56 4.49
C ALA A 352 -13.04 6.13 4.14
N ARG A 353 -13.81 5.10 4.49
CA ARG A 353 -13.52 3.70 4.11
C ARG A 353 -13.95 3.37 2.68
N VAL A 354 -14.72 4.24 2.04
CA VAL A 354 -15.22 4.07 0.69
C VAL A 354 -14.39 4.87 -0.29
N ARG A 355 -13.99 4.23 -1.40
CA ARG A 355 -13.17 4.85 -2.44
C ARG A 355 -13.88 6.07 -3.05
N GLY A 356 -13.23 7.23 -3.03
CA GLY A 356 -13.81 8.49 -3.47
C GLY A 356 -14.82 9.09 -2.49
N GLY A 357 -15.02 8.46 -1.33
CA GLY A 357 -15.95 8.86 -0.27
C GLY A 357 -15.36 9.93 0.65
N SER A 358 -16.10 11.00 0.88
CA SER A 358 -15.78 12.01 1.91
C SER A 358 -17.05 12.44 2.64
N ALA A 359 -16.87 12.91 3.88
CA ALA A 359 -17.92 13.53 4.66
C ALA A 359 -17.40 14.81 5.28
N GLU A 360 -18.18 15.86 5.16
CA GLU A 360 -17.95 17.17 5.78
C GLU A 360 -19.15 17.49 6.66
N ILE A 361 -18.86 18.00 7.86
CA ILE A 361 -19.89 18.39 8.83
C ILE A 361 -19.62 19.86 9.16
N GLU A 362 -20.57 20.71 8.80
CA GLU A 362 -20.60 22.12 9.16
C GLU A 362 -21.67 22.32 10.22
N SER A 363 -21.30 22.84 11.39
CA SER A 363 -22.24 23.21 12.45
C SER A 363 -21.68 24.38 13.23
N ALA A 364 -22.58 25.25 13.69
CA ALA A 364 -22.25 26.31 14.64
C ALA A 364 -23.44 26.51 15.60
N PRO A 365 -23.19 26.86 16.87
CA PRO A 365 -24.27 27.17 17.82
C PRO A 365 -25.21 28.24 17.26
N GLY A 366 -26.51 27.95 17.21
CA GLY A 366 -27.58 28.81 16.69
C GLY A 366 -27.78 28.78 15.16
N ALA A 367 -26.98 28.03 14.41
CA ALA A 367 -26.99 28.04 12.93
C ALA A 367 -27.39 26.70 12.28
N GLY A 368 -27.77 25.69 13.08
CA GLY A 368 -28.10 24.35 12.57
C GLY A 368 -26.89 23.48 12.25
N THR A 369 -27.13 22.38 11.52
CA THR A 369 -26.10 21.44 11.09
C THR A 369 -26.31 21.03 9.64
N VAL A 370 -25.22 21.02 8.86
CA VAL A 370 -25.17 20.52 7.49
C VAL A 370 -24.14 19.39 7.40
N VAL A 371 -24.57 18.22 6.92
CA VAL A 371 -23.71 17.08 6.65
C VAL A 371 -23.68 16.83 5.15
N ARG A 372 -22.50 16.97 4.53
CA ARG A 372 -22.29 16.70 3.11
C ARG A 372 -21.50 15.41 2.95
N LEU A 373 -22.09 14.45 2.23
CA LEU A 373 -21.46 13.19 1.86
C LEU A 373 -21.18 13.23 0.36
N LEU A 374 -19.95 12.97 -0.06
CA LEU A 374 -19.56 12.90 -1.48
C LEU A 374 -18.95 11.54 -1.79
N CYS A 375 -19.19 11.04 -2.99
CA CYS A 375 -18.54 9.84 -3.53
C CYS A 375 -18.25 9.98 -5.03
N SER A 376 -16.98 9.97 -5.43
CA SER A 376 -16.57 10.02 -6.85
C SER A 376 -16.47 8.63 -7.48
N THR A 377 -17.06 8.43 -8.67
CA THR A 377 -17.05 7.15 -9.41
C THR A 377 -16.02 7.10 -10.56
N ALA A 378 -15.12 8.08 -10.69
CA ALA A 378 -14.15 8.12 -11.78
C ALA A 378 -12.93 7.18 -11.54
N PRO A 379 -12.41 6.51 -12.58
CA PRO A 379 -11.20 5.70 -12.49
C PRO A 379 -9.95 6.59 -12.36
N VAL A 380 -9.26 6.49 -11.22
CA VAL A 380 -7.97 7.15 -10.97
C VAL A 380 -6.84 6.35 -11.63
N GLY A 381 -6.00 7.03 -12.41
CA GLY A 381 -4.94 6.44 -13.24
C GLY A 381 -3.87 5.66 -12.48
N GLU A 382 -3.42 4.57 -13.10
CA GLU A 382 -2.33 3.72 -12.64
C GLU A 382 -0.99 4.48 -12.64
N LEU A 383 -0.39 4.66 -11.45
CA LEU A 383 1.03 5.01 -11.35
C LEU A 383 1.85 3.71 -11.35
N THR A 384 2.70 3.56 -12.37
CA THR A 384 3.50 2.35 -12.57
C THR A 384 4.54 2.14 -11.44
N PRO A 385 4.81 0.90 -10.99
CA PRO A 385 5.77 0.59 -9.90
C PRO A 385 7.26 0.86 -10.22
N SER A 386 7.57 1.56 -11.31
CA SER A 386 8.93 1.62 -11.89
C SER A 386 9.84 2.69 -11.25
N GLU A 387 9.28 3.69 -10.56
CA GLU A 387 10.03 4.88 -10.12
C GLU A 387 11.04 4.59 -8.98
N GLY A 388 10.75 3.66 -8.07
CA GLY A 388 11.58 3.40 -6.88
C GLY A 388 12.97 2.83 -7.17
N ARG A 389 13.13 2.07 -8.27
CA ARG A 389 14.42 1.44 -8.62
C ARG A 389 15.41 2.42 -9.25
N GLY A 390 14.90 3.40 -10.01
CA GLY A 390 15.73 4.46 -10.60
C GLY A 390 16.31 5.41 -9.55
N ALA A 391 15.54 5.72 -8.51
CA ALA A 391 15.98 6.58 -7.40
C ALA A 391 17.12 5.95 -6.58
N LEU A 392 17.01 4.66 -6.19
CA LEU A 392 18.07 3.97 -5.45
C LEU A 392 19.37 3.88 -6.27
N ARG A 393 19.27 3.56 -7.57
CA ARG A 393 20.46 3.46 -8.44
C ARG A 393 21.17 4.82 -8.57
N ARG A 394 20.42 5.92 -8.74
CA ARG A 394 20.98 7.28 -8.74
C ARG A 394 21.67 7.61 -7.43
N GLY A 395 21.03 7.31 -6.29
CA GLY A 395 21.61 7.54 -4.96
C GLY A 395 22.91 6.78 -4.73
N VAL A 396 22.98 5.49 -5.11
CA VAL A 396 24.19 4.68 -5.01
C VAL A 396 25.32 5.23 -5.88
N THR A 397 25.02 5.70 -7.09
CA THR A 397 26.02 6.35 -7.95
C THR A 397 26.56 7.62 -7.30
N VAL A 398 25.70 8.48 -6.77
CA VAL A 398 26.10 9.71 -6.07
C VAL A 398 27.03 9.41 -4.89
N ILE A 399 26.68 8.44 -4.04
CA ILE A 399 27.55 8.02 -2.92
C ILE A 399 28.88 7.45 -3.43
N SER A 400 28.87 6.66 -4.50
CA SER A 400 30.09 6.07 -5.05
C SER A 400 31.05 7.14 -5.56
N VAL A 401 30.53 8.14 -6.29
CA VAL A 401 31.33 9.28 -6.76
C VAL A 401 31.84 10.09 -5.58
N ALA A 402 30.97 10.43 -4.62
CA ALA A 402 31.35 11.16 -3.42
C ALA A 402 32.42 10.41 -2.61
N TYR A 403 32.32 9.09 -2.48
CA TYR A 403 33.33 8.26 -1.82
C TYR A 403 34.69 8.42 -2.50
N VAL A 404 34.77 8.24 -3.82
CA VAL A 404 36.05 8.35 -4.55
C VAL A 404 36.66 9.75 -4.37
N VAL A 405 35.86 10.80 -4.57
CA VAL A 405 36.33 12.19 -4.43
C VAL A 405 36.83 12.47 -3.02
N LEU A 406 36.02 12.16 -2.01
CA LEU A 406 36.31 12.50 -0.62
C LEU A 406 37.47 11.68 -0.04
N GLN A 407 37.58 10.39 -0.39
CA GLN A 407 38.75 9.59 0.03
C GLN A 407 40.04 10.03 -0.67
N THR A 408 39.95 10.48 -1.93
CA THR A 408 41.11 11.05 -2.62
C THR A 408 41.57 12.35 -1.96
N ILE A 409 40.63 13.22 -1.55
CA ILE A 409 40.94 14.43 -0.77
C ILE A 409 41.65 14.08 0.54
N CYS A 410 41.14 13.09 1.31
CA CYS A 410 41.78 12.64 2.54
C CYS A 410 43.22 12.14 2.29
N ALA A 411 43.44 11.34 1.25
CA ALA A 411 44.77 10.84 0.91
C ALA A 411 45.76 11.97 0.51
N ILE A 412 45.29 12.95 -0.27
CA ILE A 412 46.09 14.13 -0.65
C ILE A 412 46.46 14.93 0.59
N LEU A 413 45.48 15.26 1.44
CA LEU A 413 45.72 16.02 2.66
C LEU A 413 46.61 15.27 3.63
N ALA A 414 46.45 13.95 3.79
CA ALA A 414 47.33 13.13 4.60
C ALA A 414 48.77 13.14 4.05
N SER A 415 48.94 13.12 2.73
CA SER A 415 50.27 13.20 2.09
C SER A 415 50.94 14.56 2.30
N ILE A 416 50.17 15.64 2.33
CA ILE A 416 50.64 17.00 2.60
C ILE A 416 50.98 17.15 4.09
N ALA A 417 50.10 16.68 4.98
CA ALA A 417 50.25 16.80 6.42
C ALA A 417 51.40 15.93 6.97
N MET A 418 51.71 14.81 6.30
CA MET A 418 52.78 13.88 6.70
C MET A 418 53.78 13.68 5.54
N PRO A 419 54.68 14.65 5.29
CA PRO A 419 55.66 14.58 4.21
C PRO A 419 56.52 13.31 4.31
N GLY A 420 56.65 12.59 3.20
CA GLY A 420 57.39 11.32 3.13
C GLY A 420 56.55 10.07 3.33
N THR A 421 55.25 10.19 3.61
CA THR A 421 54.31 9.05 3.67
C THR A 421 53.44 8.90 2.43
N TRP A 422 53.65 9.70 1.38
CA TRP A 422 52.79 9.75 0.20
C TRP A 422 52.65 8.39 -0.50
N GLN A 423 53.69 7.55 -0.49
CA GLN A 423 53.63 6.19 -1.03
C GLN A 423 52.64 5.32 -0.27
N LEU A 424 52.62 5.43 1.07
CA LEU A 424 51.67 4.73 1.93
C LEU A 424 50.25 5.22 1.65
N GLN A 425 50.04 6.55 1.62
CA GLN A 425 48.70 7.12 1.38
C GLN A 425 48.15 6.70 0.00
N LEU A 426 49.00 6.69 -1.02
CA LEU A 426 48.65 6.26 -2.37
C LEU A 426 48.35 4.74 -2.43
N ALA A 427 49.13 3.91 -1.74
CA ALA A 427 48.91 2.46 -1.69
C ALA A 427 47.59 2.11 -0.97
N VAL A 428 47.30 2.79 0.13
CA VAL A 428 46.06 2.62 0.91
C VAL A 428 44.85 3.08 0.09
N LEU A 429 44.91 4.26 -0.55
CA LEU A 429 43.87 4.74 -1.45
C LEU A 429 43.67 3.77 -2.63
N GLY A 430 44.76 3.33 -3.27
CA GLY A 430 44.72 2.39 -4.38
C GLY A 430 44.03 1.07 -3.99
N THR A 431 44.32 0.55 -2.79
CA THR A 431 43.67 -0.64 -2.24
C THR A 431 42.17 -0.42 -2.03
N ALA A 432 41.78 0.72 -1.46
CA ALA A 432 40.38 1.07 -1.22
C ALA A 432 39.60 1.22 -2.55
N LEU A 433 40.17 1.92 -3.54
CA LEU A 433 39.58 2.11 -4.86
C LEU A 433 39.50 0.80 -5.65
N PHE A 434 40.52 -0.05 -5.55
CA PHE A 434 40.50 -1.39 -6.17
C PHE A 434 39.39 -2.26 -5.57
N ALA A 435 39.24 -2.27 -4.25
CA ALA A 435 38.15 -2.97 -3.58
C ALA A 435 36.77 -2.42 -3.99
N ALA A 436 36.62 -1.09 -4.10
CA ALA A 436 35.41 -0.46 -4.61
C ALA A 436 35.11 -0.87 -6.06
N GLU A 437 36.12 -0.96 -6.92
CA GLU A 437 35.99 -1.35 -8.32
C GLU A 437 35.60 -2.83 -8.48
N VAL A 438 36.19 -3.73 -7.69
CA VAL A 438 35.81 -5.16 -7.62
C VAL A 438 34.32 -5.29 -7.29
N LEU A 439 33.82 -4.46 -6.38
CA LEU A 439 32.42 -4.43 -6.00
C LEU A 439 31.54 -3.79 -7.07
N ARG A 440 32.00 -2.70 -7.73
CA ARG A 440 31.28 -2.01 -8.81
C ARG A 440 31.08 -2.93 -10.03
N ARG A 441 32.10 -3.71 -10.41
CA ARG A 441 32.04 -4.66 -11.54
C ARG A 441 31.27 -5.96 -11.23
N SER A 442 30.54 -6.06 -10.11
CA SER A 442 29.72 -7.24 -9.82
C SER A 442 28.53 -7.33 -10.78
N PRO A 443 28.46 -8.34 -11.67
CA PRO A 443 27.34 -8.49 -12.59
C PRO A 443 26.05 -8.92 -11.88
N ARG A 444 26.18 -9.57 -10.71
CA ARG A 444 25.07 -10.03 -9.89
C ARG A 444 24.74 -9.02 -8.80
N ARG A 445 23.43 -8.87 -8.50
CA ARG A 445 22.91 -8.04 -7.40
C ARG A 445 23.54 -8.40 -6.05
N VAL A 446 23.64 -9.69 -5.76
CA VAL A 446 24.37 -10.23 -4.61
C VAL A 446 25.75 -10.68 -5.11
N PRO A 447 26.85 -10.11 -4.59
CA PRO A 447 28.20 -10.55 -4.96
C PRO A 447 28.41 -12.03 -4.67
N SER A 448 29.24 -12.71 -5.47
CA SER A 448 29.64 -14.09 -5.19
C SER A 448 30.43 -14.18 -3.89
N PRO A 449 30.43 -15.32 -3.18
CA PRO A 449 31.17 -15.49 -1.92
C PRO A 449 32.65 -15.15 -2.09
N TRP A 450 33.26 -15.55 -3.22
CA TRP A 450 34.62 -15.19 -3.59
C TRP A 450 34.84 -13.67 -3.63
N ARG A 451 34.01 -12.92 -4.38
CA ARG A 451 34.14 -11.46 -4.47
C ARG A 451 33.91 -10.78 -3.13
N THR A 452 32.95 -11.27 -2.34
CA THR A 452 32.74 -10.80 -0.96
C THR A 452 33.99 -11.03 -0.11
N GLY A 453 34.59 -12.22 -0.18
CA GLY A 453 35.83 -12.54 0.51
C GLY A 453 36.98 -11.62 0.10
N VAL A 454 37.17 -11.39 -1.20
CA VAL A 454 38.20 -10.48 -1.73
C VAL A 454 38.00 -9.05 -1.20
N VAL A 455 36.79 -8.50 -1.23
CA VAL A 455 36.52 -7.14 -0.73
C VAL A 455 36.78 -7.03 0.77
N VAL A 456 36.33 -8.01 1.56
CA VAL A 456 36.57 -8.03 3.02
C VAL A 456 38.06 -8.17 3.32
N ALA A 457 38.77 -9.03 2.60
CA ALA A 457 40.21 -9.22 2.75
C ALA A 457 41.01 -7.98 2.38
N LEU A 458 40.66 -7.30 1.27
CA LEU A 458 41.29 -6.03 0.88
C LEU A 458 41.01 -4.92 1.91
N ALA A 459 39.79 -4.84 2.44
CA ALA A 459 39.44 -3.85 3.45
C ALA A 459 40.19 -4.06 4.77
N CYS A 460 40.19 -5.30 5.29
CA CYS A 460 40.84 -5.63 6.56
C CYS A 460 42.37 -5.64 6.42
N GLY A 461 42.89 -6.19 5.33
CA GLY A 461 44.32 -6.26 5.04
C GLY A 461 44.92 -4.89 4.74
N GLY A 462 44.25 -4.07 3.93
CA GLY A 462 44.67 -2.68 3.68
C GLY A 462 44.71 -1.84 4.96
N LEU A 463 43.71 -2.02 5.84
CA LEU A 463 43.69 -1.38 7.16
C LEU A 463 44.86 -1.86 8.03
N ALA A 464 45.10 -3.18 8.10
CA ALA A 464 46.17 -3.74 8.91
C ALA A 464 47.55 -3.26 8.43
N VAL A 465 47.79 -3.21 7.12
CA VAL A 465 49.03 -2.67 6.54
C VAL A 465 49.18 -1.19 6.88
N GLY A 466 48.14 -0.38 6.72
CA GLY A 466 48.15 1.04 7.08
C GLY A 466 48.42 1.26 8.57
N ALA A 467 47.72 0.53 9.45
CA ALA A 467 47.89 0.61 10.89
C ALA A 467 49.30 0.17 11.34
N THR A 468 49.86 -0.87 10.72
CA THR A 468 51.23 -1.33 10.98
C THR A 468 52.24 -0.27 10.52
N ALA A 469 52.04 0.34 9.36
CA ALA A 469 52.92 1.42 8.88
C ALA A 469 52.87 2.66 9.78
N VAL A 470 51.70 2.98 10.36
CA VAL A 470 51.55 4.02 11.39
C VAL A 470 52.35 3.64 12.63
N TYR A 471 52.18 2.43 13.15
CA TYR A 471 52.90 1.95 14.33
C TYR A 471 54.44 1.94 14.16
N LEU A 472 54.93 1.53 12.99
CA LEU A 472 56.37 1.47 12.69
C LEU A 472 57.00 2.83 12.39
N SER A 473 56.21 3.90 12.29
CA SER A 473 56.70 5.22 11.97
C SER A 473 56.82 6.09 13.21
N ASP A 474 58.05 6.44 13.58
CA ASP A 474 58.33 7.40 14.67
C ASP A 474 57.71 8.80 14.43
N ARG A 475 57.26 9.09 13.20
CA ARG A 475 56.67 10.39 12.82
C ARG A 475 55.13 10.40 12.87
N MET A 476 54.47 9.25 13.05
CA MET A 476 53.01 9.18 13.04
C MET A 476 52.46 8.79 14.40
N THR A 477 51.51 9.58 14.90
CA THR A 477 50.77 9.25 16.13
C THR A 477 49.45 8.58 15.77
N PHE A 478 49.00 7.64 16.59
CA PHE A 478 47.68 7.04 16.44
C PHE A 478 46.62 8.09 16.75
N ASN A 479 45.95 8.64 15.75
CA ASN A 479 44.88 9.62 15.92
C ASN A 479 43.84 9.51 14.79
N TYR A 480 42.84 10.38 14.83
CA TYR A 480 41.70 10.30 13.92
C TYR A 480 42.08 10.58 12.45
N GLY A 481 42.91 11.59 12.21
CA GLY A 481 43.35 12.00 10.88
C GLY A 481 44.39 11.06 10.28
N THR A 482 45.36 10.59 11.07
CA THR A 482 46.38 9.63 10.61
C THR A 482 45.76 8.29 10.23
N MET A 483 44.66 7.92 10.90
CA MET A 483 43.88 6.71 10.62
C MET A 483 42.68 6.95 9.68
N TRP A 484 42.73 7.97 8.80
CA TRP A 484 41.63 8.31 7.87
C TRP A 484 41.11 7.10 7.07
N PHE A 485 42.00 6.16 6.74
CA PHE A 485 41.70 4.95 5.99
C PHE A 485 40.83 3.94 6.75
N ALA A 486 40.74 4.03 8.08
CA ALA A 486 39.87 3.18 8.90
C ALA A 486 38.41 3.28 8.47
N ALA A 487 37.89 4.50 8.35
CA ALA A 487 36.55 4.72 7.85
C ALA A 487 36.45 4.40 6.36
N ALA A 488 37.47 4.73 5.56
CA ALA A 488 37.49 4.45 4.13
C ALA A 488 37.23 2.96 3.84
N PHE A 489 37.89 2.06 4.57
CA PHE A 489 37.70 0.62 4.44
C PHE A 489 36.37 0.14 5.04
N ALA A 490 35.91 0.73 6.16
CA ALA A 490 34.61 0.40 6.73
C ALA A 490 33.44 0.76 5.78
N PHE A 491 33.54 1.86 5.05
CA PHE A 491 32.54 2.27 4.04
C PHE A 491 32.38 1.23 2.92
N LEU A 492 33.42 0.45 2.58
CA LEU A 492 33.33 -0.63 1.59
C LEU A 492 32.45 -1.79 2.03
N LEU A 493 32.21 -1.92 3.34
CA LEU A 493 31.33 -2.94 3.91
C LEU A 493 29.85 -2.55 3.80
N VAL A 494 29.53 -1.25 3.69
CA VAL A 494 28.14 -0.78 3.58
C VAL A 494 27.45 -1.29 2.30
N PRO A 495 28.04 -1.22 1.09
CA PRO A 495 27.40 -1.80 -0.08
C PRO A 495 27.30 -3.34 -0.01
N LEU A 496 28.13 -4.04 0.77
CA LEU A 496 27.94 -5.48 1.02
C LEU A 496 26.67 -5.73 1.85
N VAL A 497 26.42 -4.91 2.87
CA VAL A 497 25.17 -4.92 3.65
C VAL A 497 23.97 -4.68 2.72
N LEU A 498 24.01 -3.63 1.90
CA LEU A 498 22.94 -3.28 0.95
C LEU A 498 22.68 -4.36 -0.10
N ARG A 499 23.68 -5.19 -0.40
CA ARG A 499 23.60 -6.29 -1.35
C ARG A 499 23.34 -7.65 -0.69
N GLY A 500 22.90 -7.67 0.57
CA GLY A 500 22.46 -8.87 1.27
C GLY A 500 23.55 -9.73 1.90
N ARG A 501 24.80 -9.24 1.98
CA ARG A 501 25.94 -9.94 2.62
C ARG A 501 26.20 -9.44 4.03
N ILE A 502 25.13 -9.26 4.82
CA ILE A 502 25.20 -8.69 6.18
C ILE A 502 26.18 -9.44 7.10
N PRO A 503 26.19 -10.79 7.16
CA PRO A 503 27.11 -11.50 8.05
C PRO A 503 28.58 -11.25 7.72
N ALA A 504 28.94 -11.25 6.43
CA ALA A 504 30.31 -11.00 6.00
C ALA A 504 30.74 -9.55 6.26
N ALA A 505 29.84 -8.59 6.07
CA ALA A 505 30.11 -7.19 6.37
C ALA A 505 30.30 -6.96 7.88
N LEU A 506 29.49 -7.58 8.74
CA LEU A 506 29.64 -7.49 10.20
C LEU A 506 30.91 -8.18 10.69
N ALA A 507 31.27 -9.34 10.12
CA ALA A 507 32.52 -10.01 10.42
C ALA A 507 33.73 -9.14 10.03
N GLY A 508 33.72 -8.55 8.83
CA GLY A 508 34.74 -7.60 8.39
C GLY A 508 34.83 -6.37 9.31
N ALA A 509 33.69 -5.81 9.73
CA ALA A 509 33.67 -4.69 10.68
C ALA A 509 34.25 -5.08 12.05
N GLY A 510 33.98 -6.30 12.52
CA GLY A 510 34.59 -6.85 13.74
C GLY A 510 36.11 -6.96 13.62
N VAL A 511 36.63 -7.44 12.49
CA VAL A 511 38.07 -7.49 12.22
C VAL A 511 38.67 -6.08 12.19
N ILE A 512 38.02 -5.12 11.53
CA ILE A 512 38.44 -3.71 11.52
C ILE A 512 38.57 -3.18 12.95
N VAL A 513 37.57 -3.41 13.79
CA VAL A 513 37.58 -3.00 15.21
C VAL A 513 38.76 -3.62 15.95
N VAL A 514 38.98 -4.94 15.81
CA VAL A 514 40.08 -5.64 16.46
C VAL A 514 41.44 -5.07 16.04
N VAL A 515 41.64 -4.84 14.73
CA VAL A 515 42.88 -4.24 14.20
C VAL A 515 43.12 -2.85 14.78
N LEU A 516 42.09 -2.01 14.84
CA LEU A 516 42.19 -0.64 15.39
C LEU A 516 42.50 -0.64 16.89
N VAL A 517 41.86 -1.53 17.67
CA VAL A 517 42.14 -1.65 19.10
C VAL A 517 43.57 -2.14 19.34
N ILE A 518 44.01 -3.17 18.63
CA ILE A 518 45.38 -3.68 18.74
C ILE A 518 46.39 -2.59 18.37
N ALA A 519 46.20 -1.93 17.23
CA ALA A 519 47.08 -0.85 16.79
C ALA A 519 47.14 0.30 17.82
N GLY A 520 45.98 0.71 18.35
CA GLY A 520 45.91 1.77 19.36
C GLY A 520 46.64 1.40 20.66
N VAL A 521 46.45 0.17 21.15
CA VAL A 521 47.13 -0.32 22.36
C VAL A 521 48.64 -0.42 22.14
N LEU A 522 49.07 -0.96 21.00
CA LEU A 522 50.50 -1.07 20.67
C LEU A 522 51.15 0.31 20.52
N SER A 523 50.45 1.29 19.94
CA SER A 523 50.91 2.68 19.83
C SER A 523 50.87 3.45 21.16
N GLY A 524 50.43 2.84 22.27
CA GLY A 524 50.31 3.52 23.57
C GLY A 524 49.24 4.61 23.61
N ALA A 525 48.26 4.58 22.71
CA ALA A 525 47.22 5.60 22.63
C ALA A 525 46.26 5.53 23.83
N ALA A 526 45.75 6.69 24.24
CA ALA A 526 44.75 6.76 25.31
C ALA A 526 43.45 6.03 24.90
N ALA A 527 42.83 5.31 25.84
CA ALA A 527 41.60 4.54 25.58
C ALA A 527 40.50 5.31 24.82
N PRO A 528 40.17 6.57 25.17
CA PRO A 528 39.20 7.37 24.42
C PRO A 528 39.62 7.73 22.99
N GLN A 529 40.92 7.87 22.71
CA GLN A 529 41.41 8.05 21.34
C GLN A 529 41.20 6.77 20.52
N ILE A 530 41.47 5.61 21.11
CA ILE A 530 41.16 4.29 20.53
C ILE A 530 39.66 4.17 20.28
N ALA A 531 38.83 4.54 21.26
CA ALA A 531 37.39 4.52 21.14
C ALA A 531 36.91 5.43 20.00
N GLN A 532 37.43 6.66 19.89
CA GLN A 532 37.04 7.62 18.85
C GLN A 532 37.30 7.08 17.42
N VAL A 533 38.48 6.49 17.17
CA VAL A 533 38.83 5.92 15.86
C VAL A 533 38.02 4.65 15.56
N THR A 534 37.74 3.83 16.57
CA THR A 534 37.08 2.53 16.42
C THR A 534 35.56 2.63 16.28
N PHE A 535 34.96 3.62 16.92
CA PHE A 535 33.52 3.74 17.06
C PHE A 535 32.81 3.97 15.72
N ARG A 536 33.29 4.89 14.90
CA ARG A 536 32.58 5.30 13.68
C ARG A 536 32.46 4.17 12.64
N PRO A 537 33.51 3.37 12.36
CA PRO A 537 33.39 2.14 11.56
C PRO A 537 32.29 1.19 12.06
N LEU A 538 32.22 0.95 13.38
CA LEU A 538 31.24 0.06 14.00
C LEU A 538 29.82 0.59 13.79
N VAL A 539 29.61 1.87 14.09
CA VAL A 539 28.30 2.54 13.93
C VAL A 539 27.84 2.49 12.49
N LEU A 540 28.70 2.85 11.53
CA LEU A 540 28.35 2.92 10.12
C LEU A 540 27.82 1.57 9.59
N VAL A 541 28.58 0.49 9.80
CA VAL A 541 28.22 -0.84 9.28
C VAL A 541 27.06 -1.44 10.08
N GLY A 542 27.08 -1.29 11.41
CA GLY A 542 26.02 -1.77 12.29
C GLY A 542 24.66 -1.13 11.99
N LEU A 543 24.64 0.18 11.79
CA LEU A 543 23.44 0.94 11.48
C LEU A 543 22.89 0.58 10.09
N ALA A 544 23.76 0.54 9.08
CA ALA A 544 23.34 0.10 7.75
C ALA A 544 22.72 -1.31 7.80
N ALA A 545 23.31 -2.22 8.59
CA ALA A 545 22.80 -3.58 8.77
C ALA A 545 21.47 -3.61 9.53
N ALA A 546 21.30 -2.77 10.55
CA ALA A 546 20.05 -2.64 11.28
C ALA A 546 18.94 -2.11 10.36
N LEU A 547 19.19 -1.02 9.63
CA LEU A 547 18.24 -0.42 8.70
C LEU A 547 17.79 -1.41 7.62
N VAL A 548 18.72 -2.13 6.99
CA VAL A 548 18.36 -3.15 5.97
C VAL A 548 17.54 -4.29 6.58
N ARG A 549 17.90 -4.79 7.77
CA ARG A 549 17.09 -5.83 8.45
C ARG A 549 15.69 -5.34 8.79
N VAL A 550 15.55 -4.07 9.18
CA VAL A 550 14.25 -3.48 9.45
C VAL A 550 13.43 -3.38 8.18
N VAL A 551 14.03 -3.00 7.04
CA VAL A 551 13.36 -3.03 5.73
C VAL A 551 12.88 -4.44 5.39
N ASP A 552 13.74 -5.46 5.51
CA ASP A 552 13.37 -6.85 5.22
C ASP A 552 12.24 -7.34 6.15
N ARG A 553 12.27 -6.94 7.43
CA ARG A 553 11.22 -7.26 8.40
C ARG A 553 9.92 -6.54 8.06
N MET A 554 9.99 -5.27 7.68
CA MET A 554 8.85 -4.44 7.30
C MET A 554 8.21 -4.99 6.03
N GLN A 555 8.99 -5.32 4.99
CA GLN A 555 8.49 -5.95 3.78
C GLN A 555 7.75 -7.25 4.08
N ARG A 556 8.37 -8.17 4.86
CA ARG A 556 7.72 -9.44 5.26
C ARG A 556 6.42 -9.23 6.02
N ARG A 557 6.41 -8.31 7.00
CA ARG A 557 5.19 -7.98 7.77
C ARG A 557 4.10 -7.38 6.91
N ILE A 558 4.46 -6.46 6.02
CA ILE A 558 3.50 -5.82 5.11
C ILE A 558 2.94 -6.86 4.16
N THR A 559 3.75 -7.73 3.55
CA THR A 559 3.24 -8.81 2.68
C THR A 559 2.33 -9.80 3.42
N ALA A 560 2.55 -10.03 4.73
CA ALA A 560 1.65 -10.85 5.54
C ALA A 560 0.31 -10.13 5.78
N LEU A 561 0.34 -8.90 6.29
CA LEU A 561 -0.86 -8.08 6.48
C LEU A 561 -1.65 -7.87 5.18
N HIS A 562 -0.93 -7.77 4.06
CA HIS A 562 -1.54 -7.58 2.75
C HIS A 562 -2.28 -8.83 2.28
N ARG A 563 -1.76 -10.03 2.58
CA ARG A 563 -2.47 -11.29 2.32
C ARG A 563 -3.74 -11.39 3.15
N ASP A 564 -3.69 -11.02 4.42
CA ASP A 564 -4.86 -11.06 5.30
C ASP A 564 -5.92 -10.04 4.85
N ALA A 565 -5.49 -8.82 4.50
CA ALA A 565 -6.37 -7.78 3.98
C ALA A 565 -7.00 -8.18 2.63
N LEU A 566 -6.22 -8.77 1.72
CA LEU A 566 -6.71 -9.34 0.46
C LEU A 566 -7.77 -10.40 0.71
N ALA A 567 -7.50 -11.37 1.59
CA ALA A 567 -8.45 -12.44 1.91
C ALA A 567 -9.74 -11.88 2.54
N SER A 568 -9.66 -10.86 3.40
CA SER A 568 -10.85 -10.21 3.95
C SER A 568 -11.65 -9.46 2.88
N ALA A 569 -10.97 -8.72 2.00
CA ALA A 569 -11.61 -7.94 0.93
C ALA A 569 -12.25 -8.86 -0.13
N GLU A 570 -11.61 -9.98 -0.47
CA GLU A 570 -12.15 -11.01 -1.35
C GLU A 570 -13.43 -11.64 -0.79
N ARG A 571 -13.44 -11.98 0.51
CA ARG A 571 -14.63 -12.53 1.17
C ARG A 571 -15.77 -11.52 1.22
N GLU A 572 -15.47 -10.28 1.57
CA GLU A 572 -16.46 -9.21 1.61
C GLU A 572 -17.03 -8.94 0.20
N SER A 573 -16.18 -8.81 -0.83
CA SER A 573 -16.65 -8.58 -2.19
C SER A 573 -17.44 -9.76 -2.76
N TRP A 574 -17.05 -11.01 -2.44
CA TRP A 574 -17.81 -12.20 -2.78
C TRP A 574 -19.21 -12.14 -2.18
N THR A 575 -19.30 -11.98 -0.86
CA THR A 575 -20.59 -12.02 -0.15
C THR A 575 -21.53 -10.90 -0.59
N LEU A 576 -21.02 -9.68 -0.79
CA LEU A 576 -21.83 -8.55 -1.26
C LEU A 576 -22.33 -8.77 -2.69
N ALA A 577 -21.45 -9.21 -3.60
CA ALA A 577 -21.82 -9.45 -4.99
C ALA A 577 -22.82 -10.59 -5.13
N GLU A 578 -22.58 -11.70 -4.42
CA GLU A 578 -23.48 -12.84 -4.37
C GLU A 578 -24.87 -12.44 -3.85
N ARG A 579 -24.95 -11.70 -2.74
CA ARG A 579 -26.22 -11.23 -2.18
C ARG A 579 -26.96 -10.33 -3.15
N SER A 580 -26.29 -9.34 -3.74
CA SER A 580 -26.92 -8.38 -4.64
C SER A 580 -27.54 -9.05 -5.89
N GLU A 581 -26.84 -10.01 -6.48
CA GLU A 581 -27.32 -10.78 -7.64
C GLU A 581 -28.49 -11.69 -7.25
N LEU A 582 -28.39 -12.38 -6.10
CA LEU A 582 -29.46 -13.26 -5.61
C LEU A 582 -30.76 -12.48 -5.33
N THR A 583 -30.66 -11.31 -4.68
CA THR A 583 -31.81 -10.43 -4.42
C THR A 583 -32.47 -9.97 -5.71
N GLY A 584 -31.68 -9.51 -6.69
CA GLY A 584 -32.20 -9.06 -7.97
C GLY A 584 -32.99 -10.15 -8.70
N ARG A 585 -32.45 -11.38 -8.73
CA ARG A 585 -33.06 -12.51 -9.43
C ARG A 585 -34.29 -13.07 -8.74
N VAL A 586 -34.28 -13.19 -7.41
CA VAL A 586 -35.47 -13.62 -6.66
C VAL A 586 -36.62 -12.62 -6.84
N ALA A 587 -36.32 -11.32 -6.84
CA ALA A 587 -37.32 -10.29 -7.09
C ALA A 587 -37.86 -10.32 -8.54
N GLU A 588 -37.00 -10.58 -9.53
CA GLU A 588 -37.42 -10.75 -10.93
C GLU A 588 -38.34 -11.96 -11.09
N LEU A 589 -37.94 -13.11 -10.53
CA LEU A 589 -38.77 -14.31 -10.51
C LEU A 589 -40.14 -14.05 -9.87
N ALA A 590 -40.15 -13.38 -8.72
CA ALA A 590 -41.39 -13.05 -8.03
C ALA A 590 -42.33 -12.24 -8.92
N ARG A 591 -41.82 -11.24 -9.64
CA ARG A 591 -42.63 -10.43 -10.57
C ARG A 591 -43.20 -11.24 -11.74
N THR A 592 -42.44 -12.19 -12.27
CA THR A 592 -42.84 -12.95 -13.47
C THR A 592 -43.73 -14.16 -13.15
N ALA A 593 -43.37 -14.96 -12.14
CA ALA A 593 -43.99 -16.25 -11.87
C ALA A 593 -45.16 -16.19 -10.86
N VAL A 594 -45.07 -15.36 -9.81
CA VAL A 594 -46.09 -15.32 -8.74
C VAL A 594 -47.49 -15.00 -9.26
N PRO A 595 -47.70 -13.99 -10.15
CA PRO A 595 -49.04 -13.70 -10.67
C PRO A 595 -49.66 -14.84 -11.49
N MET A 596 -48.84 -15.71 -12.09
CA MET A 596 -49.31 -16.88 -12.83
C MET A 596 -49.65 -18.02 -11.88
N LEU A 597 -48.80 -18.29 -10.89
CA LEU A 597 -49.04 -19.31 -9.88
C LEU A 597 -50.25 -18.98 -8.99
N GLU A 598 -50.45 -17.72 -8.62
CA GLU A 598 -51.66 -17.29 -7.89
C GLU A 598 -52.94 -17.55 -8.69
N ARG A 599 -52.92 -17.27 -10.00
CA ARG A 599 -54.04 -17.60 -10.90
C ARG A 599 -54.30 -19.11 -10.94
N ILE A 600 -53.27 -19.94 -11.03
CA ILE A 600 -53.38 -21.42 -10.99
C ILE A 600 -53.91 -21.89 -9.63
N GLY A 601 -53.55 -21.20 -8.54
CA GLY A 601 -54.02 -21.47 -7.18
C GLY A 601 -55.51 -21.21 -6.96
N THR A 602 -56.17 -20.45 -7.83
CA THR A 602 -57.63 -20.28 -7.83
C THR A 602 -58.31 -21.44 -8.56
N LEU A 603 -59.41 -21.99 -7.99
CA LEU A 603 -60.10 -23.20 -8.50
C LEU A 603 -60.88 -22.99 -9.83
N GLY A 604 -60.48 -22.03 -10.67
CA GLY A 604 -61.10 -21.72 -11.96
C GLY A 604 -60.77 -22.74 -13.06
N ALA A 605 -61.56 -22.74 -14.13
CA ALA A 605 -61.23 -23.51 -15.34
C ALA A 605 -60.11 -22.82 -16.13
N VAL A 606 -59.04 -23.55 -16.45
CA VAL A 606 -57.92 -23.03 -17.25
C VAL A 606 -58.33 -23.02 -18.73
N THR A 607 -58.30 -21.84 -19.34
CA THR A 607 -58.54 -21.65 -20.77
C THR A 607 -57.33 -22.05 -21.63
N ASP A 608 -57.55 -22.34 -22.91
CA ASP A 608 -56.46 -22.65 -23.85
C ASP A 608 -55.52 -21.47 -24.14
N VAL A 609 -55.98 -20.25 -23.85
CA VAL A 609 -55.14 -19.04 -23.89
C VAL A 609 -54.20 -19.01 -22.69
N GLN A 610 -54.70 -19.31 -21.49
CA GLN A 610 -53.88 -19.39 -20.27
C GLN A 610 -52.88 -20.54 -20.32
N ARG A 611 -53.25 -21.71 -20.88
CA ARG A 611 -52.30 -22.81 -21.09
C ARG A 611 -51.10 -22.40 -21.93
N ARG A 612 -51.33 -21.62 -22.99
CA ARG A 612 -50.24 -21.08 -23.84
C ARG A 612 -49.39 -20.04 -23.11
N GLU A 613 -50.01 -19.23 -22.25
CA GLU A 613 -49.31 -18.26 -21.39
C GLU A 613 -48.36 -18.97 -20.40
N TYR A 614 -48.84 -20.03 -19.73
CA TYR A 614 -48.03 -20.84 -18.82
C TYR A 614 -46.92 -21.59 -19.53
N ALA A 615 -47.18 -22.18 -20.70
CA ALA A 615 -46.16 -22.83 -21.52
C ALA A 615 -45.07 -21.85 -21.99
N ARG A 616 -45.44 -20.61 -22.34
CA ARG A 616 -44.47 -19.58 -22.71
C ARG A 616 -43.60 -19.18 -21.52
N CYS A 617 -44.20 -18.96 -20.35
CA CYS A 617 -43.46 -18.62 -19.13
C CYS A 617 -42.53 -19.76 -18.67
N GLU A 618 -42.99 -21.01 -18.74
CA GLU A 618 -42.15 -22.20 -18.48
C GLU A 618 -40.97 -22.27 -19.44
N GLY A 619 -41.22 -22.09 -20.75
CA GLY A 619 -40.16 -22.07 -21.76
C GLY A 619 -39.16 -20.94 -21.54
N GLU A 620 -39.62 -19.71 -21.28
CA GLU A 620 -38.76 -18.57 -21.01
C GLU A 620 -37.90 -18.76 -19.74
N LEU A 621 -38.49 -19.26 -18.65
CA LEU A 621 -37.77 -19.57 -17.42
C LEU A 621 -36.77 -20.71 -17.63
N ARG A 622 -37.18 -21.79 -18.29
CA ARG A 622 -36.34 -22.97 -18.53
C ARG A 622 -35.18 -22.69 -19.48
N ASP A 623 -35.40 -21.89 -20.52
CA ASP A 623 -34.36 -21.44 -21.44
C ASP A 623 -33.38 -20.49 -20.76
N GLY A 624 -33.88 -19.55 -19.95
CA GLY A 624 -33.04 -18.65 -19.15
C GLY A 624 -32.15 -19.41 -18.16
N LEU A 625 -32.63 -20.54 -17.64
CA LEU A 625 -31.89 -21.40 -16.70
C LEU A 625 -30.88 -22.31 -17.41
N ARG A 626 -31.24 -22.90 -18.55
CA ARG A 626 -30.38 -23.80 -19.32
C ARG A 626 -29.28 -23.09 -20.09
N ALA A 627 -29.47 -21.81 -20.43
CA ALA A 627 -28.49 -21.02 -21.15
C ALA A 627 -27.25 -20.68 -20.30
N GLY A 628 -27.34 -20.68 -18.96
CA GLY A 628 -26.19 -20.45 -18.07
C GLY A 628 -25.34 -19.23 -18.44
N SER A 629 -24.06 -19.46 -18.76
CA SER A 629 -23.09 -18.44 -19.19
C SER A 629 -23.35 -17.87 -20.60
N LEU A 630 -24.21 -18.50 -21.40
CA LEU A 630 -24.66 -18.04 -22.72
C LEU A 630 -25.72 -16.93 -22.66
N ALA A 631 -26.37 -16.72 -21.51
CA ALA A 631 -27.34 -15.64 -21.31
C ALA A 631 -26.65 -14.28 -21.05
N ARG A 632 -25.76 -13.85 -21.94
CA ARG A 632 -24.98 -12.60 -21.84
C ARG A 632 -24.93 -11.88 -23.18
N GLU A 633 -24.69 -10.56 -23.15
CA GLU A 633 -24.40 -9.80 -24.38
C GLU A 633 -23.07 -10.23 -25.00
N PRO A 634 -22.94 -10.28 -26.35
CA PRO A 634 -23.93 -9.86 -27.36
C PRO A 634 -24.96 -10.93 -27.76
N LEU A 635 -24.89 -12.13 -27.18
CA LEU A 635 -25.71 -13.27 -27.60
C LEU A 635 -27.18 -13.08 -27.21
N ALA A 636 -27.45 -12.52 -26.03
CA ALA A 636 -28.81 -12.32 -25.51
C ALA A 636 -29.69 -11.46 -26.45
N ALA A 637 -29.21 -10.28 -26.89
CA ALA A 637 -29.94 -9.43 -27.83
C ALA A 637 -30.19 -10.13 -29.18
N THR A 638 -29.21 -10.89 -29.67
CA THR A 638 -29.31 -11.61 -30.94
C THR A 638 -30.37 -12.72 -30.88
N VAL A 639 -30.44 -13.43 -29.75
CA VAL A 639 -31.44 -14.48 -29.52
C VAL A 639 -32.84 -13.88 -29.44
N ALA A 640 -33.01 -12.74 -28.75
CA ALA A 640 -34.29 -12.04 -28.69
C ALA A 640 -34.79 -11.65 -30.09
N ALA A 641 -33.93 -11.02 -30.89
CA ALA A 641 -34.26 -10.64 -32.26
C ALA A 641 -34.56 -11.84 -33.17
N ALA A 642 -33.89 -12.98 -32.96
CA ALA A 642 -34.18 -14.21 -33.71
C ALA A 642 -35.54 -14.80 -33.35
N ARG A 643 -35.92 -14.78 -32.06
CA ARG A 643 -37.23 -15.24 -31.59
C ARG A 643 -38.37 -14.37 -32.09
N GLU A 644 -38.19 -13.05 -32.18
CA GLU A 644 -39.17 -12.14 -32.79
C GLU A 644 -39.44 -12.46 -34.27
N ARG A 645 -38.42 -12.98 -34.98
CA ARG A 645 -38.56 -13.48 -36.36
C ARG A 645 -39.21 -14.86 -36.45
N GLY A 646 -39.55 -15.50 -35.32
CA GLY A 646 -40.15 -16.83 -35.27
C GLY A 646 -39.15 -17.99 -35.30
N VAL A 647 -37.86 -17.75 -35.04
CA VAL A 647 -36.84 -18.80 -34.97
C VAL A 647 -36.86 -19.48 -33.60
N ASP A 648 -36.91 -20.81 -33.56
CA ASP A 648 -36.78 -21.61 -32.32
C ASP A 648 -35.32 -21.67 -31.89
N VAL A 649 -34.97 -20.99 -30.78
CA VAL A 649 -33.58 -20.89 -30.30
C VAL A 649 -33.43 -21.55 -28.93
N LEU A 650 -32.64 -22.63 -28.85
CA LEU A 650 -32.31 -23.36 -27.63
C LEU A 650 -30.83 -23.16 -27.27
N LEU A 651 -30.55 -22.70 -26.05
CA LEU A 651 -29.19 -22.56 -25.53
C LEU A 651 -28.98 -23.50 -24.34
N LEU A 652 -27.84 -24.20 -24.33
CA LEU A 652 -27.48 -25.20 -23.32
C LEU A 652 -26.08 -24.92 -22.79
N ASP A 653 -25.94 -24.79 -21.48
CA ASP A 653 -24.65 -24.69 -20.81
C ASP A 653 -24.38 -25.94 -19.97
N ASP A 654 -23.59 -26.87 -20.52
CA ASP A 654 -23.15 -28.09 -19.82
C ASP A 654 -21.68 -28.00 -19.40
N SER A 655 -21.14 -26.79 -19.21
CA SER A 655 -19.74 -26.60 -18.88
C SER A 655 -19.50 -26.46 -17.37
N ASP A 656 -18.54 -27.23 -16.85
CA ASP A 656 -18.13 -27.13 -15.43
C ASP A 656 -17.13 -25.97 -15.19
N ASP A 657 -16.41 -25.54 -16.22
CA ASP A 657 -15.49 -24.41 -16.20
C ASP A 657 -15.28 -23.86 -17.62
N VAL A 658 -15.85 -22.68 -17.91
CA VAL A 658 -15.60 -21.96 -19.17
C VAL A 658 -14.38 -21.09 -18.97
N GLY A 659 -13.20 -21.67 -19.22
CA GLY A 659 -11.91 -21.03 -18.98
C GLY A 659 -11.89 -19.56 -19.39
N GLY A 660 -11.70 -18.66 -18.42
CA GLY A 660 -11.46 -17.22 -18.58
C GLY A 660 -12.56 -16.40 -19.30
N ASP A 661 -12.86 -15.21 -18.78
CA ASP A 661 -13.89 -14.30 -19.33
C ASP A 661 -13.65 -13.87 -20.80
N ARG A 662 -12.39 -13.94 -21.27
CA ARG A 662 -12.01 -13.68 -22.67
C ARG A 662 -12.53 -14.76 -23.63
N GLN A 663 -12.49 -16.02 -23.22
CA GLN A 663 -12.82 -17.15 -24.09
C GLN A 663 -14.33 -17.32 -24.23
N ILE A 664 -15.08 -17.14 -23.14
CA ILE A 664 -16.55 -16.99 -23.16
C ILE A 664 -16.96 -15.93 -24.18
N ARG A 665 -16.33 -14.75 -24.13
CA ARG A 665 -16.71 -13.62 -24.99
C ARG A 665 -16.55 -13.93 -26.48
N LEU A 666 -15.50 -14.68 -26.85
CA LEU A 666 -15.29 -15.15 -28.22
C LEU A 666 -16.37 -16.14 -28.66
N ILE A 667 -16.75 -17.06 -27.77
CA ILE A 667 -17.82 -18.03 -28.03
C ILE A 667 -19.17 -17.32 -28.20
N LEU A 668 -19.49 -16.33 -27.36
CA LEU A 668 -20.73 -15.55 -27.45
C LEU A 668 -20.84 -14.80 -28.78
N VAL A 669 -19.77 -14.13 -29.22
CA VAL A 669 -19.75 -13.41 -30.51
C VAL A 669 -19.92 -14.39 -31.69
N TRP A 670 -19.22 -15.52 -31.65
CA TRP A 670 -19.32 -16.55 -32.68
C TRP A 670 -20.73 -17.16 -32.76
N MET A 671 -21.33 -17.50 -31.62
CA MET A 671 -22.70 -18.00 -31.57
C MET A 671 -23.72 -16.96 -32.05
N ALA A 672 -23.56 -15.68 -31.66
CA ALA A 672 -24.44 -14.61 -32.08
C ALA A 672 -24.45 -14.46 -33.61
N ALA A 673 -23.26 -14.47 -34.23
CA ALA A 673 -23.15 -14.42 -35.69
C ALA A 673 -23.89 -15.57 -36.38
N ALA A 674 -23.78 -16.80 -35.84
CA ALA A 674 -24.48 -17.95 -36.37
C ALA A 674 -26.01 -17.87 -36.19
N ILE A 675 -26.50 -17.51 -35.00
CA ILE A 675 -27.94 -17.37 -34.73
C ILE A 675 -28.59 -16.28 -35.59
N ASN A 676 -27.86 -15.21 -35.90
CA ASN A 676 -28.41 -14.15 -36.74
C ASN A 676 -28.78 -14.62 -38.15
N THR A 677 -28.14 -15.69 -38.64
CA THR A 677 -28.43 -16.29 -39.96
C THR A 677 -29.54 -17.34 -39.94
N ALA A 678 -30.10 -17.67 -38.77
CA ALA A 678 -31.09 -18.71 -38.62
C ALA A 678 -32.47 -18.31 -39.19
N GLN A 679 -33.11 -19.24 -39.90
CA GLN A 679 -34.45 -19.08 -40.47
C GLN A 679 -35.53 -19.84 -39.70
N SER A 680 -35.22 -21.00 -39.13
CA SER A 680 -36.21 -21.86 -38.46
C SER A 680 -35.80 -22.30 -37.06
N ARG A 681 -34.55 -22.74 -36.88
CA ARG A 681 -34.09 -23.29 -35.60
C ARG A 681 -32.60 -23.10 -35.36
N ALA A 682 -32.22 -22.73 -34.14
CA ALA A 682 -30.83 -22.67 -33.70
C ALA A 682 -30.65 -23.34 -32.33
N VAL A 683 -29.64 -24.20 -32.19
CA VAL A 683 -29.29 -24.87 -30.93
C VAL A 683 -27.83 -24.62 -30.60
N GLY A 684 -27.55 -23.80 -29.60
CA GLY A 684 -26.20 -23.51 -29.10
C GLY A 684 -25.90 -24.29 -27.81
N ARG A 685 -24.70 -24.85 -27.68
CA ARG A 685 -24.29 -25.66 -26.53
C ARG A 685 -22.85 -25.39 -26.11
N LEU A 686 -22.60 -25.15 -24.83
CA LEU A 686 -21.26 -25.23 -24.23
C LEU A 686 -20.99 -26.66 -23.78
N LEU A 687 -19.77 -27.13 -24.00
CA LEU A 687 -19.38 -28.50 -23.72
C LEU A 687 -18.52 -28.60 -22.44
N PRO A 688 -18.60 -29.73 -21.71
CA PRO A 688 -17.73 -30.01 -20.56
C PRO A 688 -16.24 -29.96 -20.92
N ALA A 689 -15.39 -29.75 -19.92
CA ALA A 689 -13.94 -29.79 -20.09
C ALA A 689 -13.47 -31.18 -20.58
N GLY A 690 -12.46 -31.22 -21.46
CA GLY A 690 -11.89 -32.46 -22.02
C GLY A 690 -12.51 -32.95 -23.34
N ARG A 691 -13.35 -32.14 -24.00
CA ARG A 691 -13.87 -32.41 -25.36
C ARG A 691 -13.06 -31.66 -26.42
N ASP A 692 -13.03 -32.20 -27.64
CA ASP A 692 -12.34 -31.62 -28.82
C ASP A 692 -12.85 -30.22 -29.23
N ALA A 693 -14.03 -29.84 -28.73
CA ALA A 693 -14.65 -28.54 -28.93
C ALA A 693 -15.16 -28.01 -27.59
N ARG A 694 -15.08 -26.68 -27.41
CA ARG A 694 -15.58 -25.99 -26.21
C ARG A 694 -17.04 -25.58 -26.34
N ALA A 695 -17.52 -25.40 -27.57
CA ALA A 695 -18.90 -25.05 -27.85
C ALA A 695 -19.34 -25.60 -29.21
N THR A 696 -20.63 -25.79 -29.39
CA THR A 696 -21.25 -26.23 -30.65
C THR A 696 -22.48 -25.42 -30.93
N ILE A 697 -22.76 -25.13 -32.19
CA ILE A 697 -24.02 -24.50 -32.60
C ILE A 697 -24.55 -25.16 -33.87
N THR A 698 -25.84 -25.50 -33.84
CA THR A 698 -26.56 -26.09 -34.96
C THR A 698 -27.62 -25.10 -35.43
N VAL A 699 -27.53 -24.63 -36.68
CA VAL A 699 -28.48 -23.67 -37.27
C VAL A 699 -29.11 -24.31 -38.49
N ASP A 700 -30.44 -24.45 -38.51
CA ASP A 700 -31.21 -25.03 -39.61
C ASP A 700 -30.64 -26.36 -40.14
N GLY A 701 -30.19 -27.23 -39.22
CA GLY A 701 -29.59 -28.54 -39.52
C GLY A 701 -28.08 -28.53 -39.79
N ARG A 702 -27.45 -27.36 -39.89
CA ARG A 702 -26.00 -27.24 -40.10
C ARG A 702 -25.26 -27.11 -38.77
N HIS A 703 -24.45 -28.11 -38.45
CA HIS A 703 -23.68 -28.17 -37.21
C HIS A 703 -22.29 -27.55 -37.35
N THR A 704 -21.90 -26.66 -36.44
CA THR A 704 -20.57 -26.04 -36.38
C THR A 704 -19.98 -26.13 -34.96
N LYS A 705 -18.65 -26.19 -34.86
CA LYS A 705 -17.93 -26.40 -33.60
C LYS A 705 -16.95 -25.26 -33.36
N PHE A 706 -16.86 -24.81 -32.11
CA PHE A 706 -15.83 -23.89 -31.64
C PHE A 706 -14.68 -24.71 -31.03
N PRO A 707 -13.46 -24.64 -31.59
CA PRO A 707 -12.36 -25.49 -31.19
C PRO A 707 -11.91 -25.21 -29.75
N ALA A 708 -11.46 -26.25 -29.04
CA ALA A 708 -10.65 -26.05 -27.85
C ALA A 708 -9.29 -25.48 -28.27
N SER A 709 -8.92 -24.29 -27.81
CA SER A 709 -7.56 -23.78 -28.04
C SER A 709 -6.54 -24.72 -27.39
N PRO A 710 -5.37 -24.97 -28.02
CA PRO A 710 -4.34 -25.83 -27.48
C PRO A 710 -3.49 -25.07 -26.45
N VAL A 711 -4.04 -24.79 -25.27
CA VAL A 711 -3.25 -24.35 -24.10
C VAL A 711 -3.92 -24.93 -22.85
N ASP A 712 -3.09 -25.43 -21.94
CA ASP A 712 -3.39 -26.06 -20.64
C ASP A 712 -3.56 -27.60 -20.61
N HIS A 713 -2.48 -28.29 -20.98
CA HIS A 713 -2.07 -29.49 -20.23
C HIS A 713 -0.67 -29.25 -19.63
N PRO A 714 -0.48 -29.32 -18.30
CA PRO A 714 0.83 -29.54 -17.73
C PRO A 714 1.12 -31.04 -17.75
N SER A 715 1.35 -31.61 -18.93
CA SER A 715 1.89 -32.96 -19.04
C SER A 715 3.40 -32.88 -18.82
N VAL A 716 3.79 -33.12 -17.57
CA VAL A 716 5.09 -33.66 -17.22
C VAL A 716 5.27 -34.95 -18.01
N MET A 717 6.10 -34.90 -19.06
CA MET A 717 6.81 -36.08 -19.53
C MET A 717 8.24 -35.66 -19.84
N SER A 718 9.14 -36.09 -18.96
CA SER A 718 10.55 -36.23 -19.27
C SER A 718 10.70 -37.15 -20.48
N PHE A 719 11.43 -36.70 -21.48
CA PHE A 719 12.11 -37.59 -22.40
C PHE A 719 13.59 -37.16 -22.49
N HIS A 720 14.45 -38.07 -22.04
CA HIS A 720 15.87 -38.12 -22.35
C HIS A 720 16.08 -38.65 -23.79
N GLY A 721 17.17 -38.20 -24.42
CA GLY A 721 17.78 -38.76 -25.64
C GLY A 721 17.17 -38.20 -26.92
N GLU A 722 17.91 -37.63 -27.87
CA GLU A 722 19.32 -37.85 -28.27
C GLU A 722 20.11 -36.54 -28.44
#